data_AF-A0A9X6MRX5-F1
#
_entry.id   AF-A0A9X6MRX5-F1
#
_cell.length_a   1.000
_cell.length_b   1.000
_cell.length_c   1.000
_cell.angle_alpha   90.00
_cell.angle_beta   90.00
_cell.angle_gamma   90.00
#
_symmetry.space_group_name_H-M   'P 1'
#
loop_
_entity.id
_entity.type
_entity.pdbx_description
1 polymer ?
#
loop_
_entity_poly.entity_id
_entity_poly.type
_entity_poly.pdbx_seq_one_letter_code
_entity_poly.pdbx_strand_id
1 'polypeptide(L)'
;MIHGMDVQVRECTEADSEKLAHFYNKYQYGPIKYGYPLNKQDIKQLFRERKIQLYLIAEYENEIIASLLFSSLSGQRAAVSDGTWAGFFLIHPEFRSGNIPDKLFAYAIKNLIQQDIKYIDTEVNPEDKVAMALYKRVGLYQTSRSYIDYDGYLNLRSYLPYVINYLLDAFKPIISKSDQDIWLSRGWKTVRGLKSLRSIQSNAITRNGIEVVKYAINLGAKDVNCWVDIKSEKITEVETEQVRFTSYILEGNNLIVGEKIHICYVYENHFSNPIEVSITSKIGDDYLIDLKKTFYPNKKYEWEEVITVTKEIEGELVTKLKAKELELTVHFGVTIANPLEVNVANYPKLINGKESACIVNVKNNSLDRLIYKLLIQQENSKILDFKPLEKHQICIIEPGEIKDHIIVLNPKKIGITNMTFSAVSHQNKNIGELKAIIPIHAHGKNHVYETKEYLVLENMYITVQISKSTGCLYIYDLRKQQLLAKEAWPDLDYPFLNAVKEPKVNELSWEITSDSCFEIIHEATRLKRSICFLSDKIVQINDFAQEGKYIKIYPWCMLYDAKMTVPLKSGLVSKPMVYGEYPYALHDYEFVNQFDLPSHPNMYERNYTLFESQNINIGFIWKGNIERILFGLRWMPAVIFKRNDKEKCITKTHYYTLCSHDSKDEVEEIYNDITSHTSKFISNKIPYSIETDQFHIINENGEFHIHGSLKNLFSSILKGKLTLFFPQTSYEQQLFIQDIESISNFNFEFSGKVNWSKAHYAVLTYQDELNRNAITKKIYLFLKGRNKLTYSEKKQEYLVQNNVLNLKIKVNQSSKITEFMYKDKEILKENSVLSSYNFLPGVMIPTANSYTPDCRKDLSINSIYLNKSNHSVVATENTYKEFINQIFCQSDEWKVKYTTVYDLPVLQIQLKSLQKDKIKTSVFHLFWEKKGKTKIKKMYYWQNGEQNTLLPNGKQRKIYVDNKVILELSNGLFVSILALSHSTKCFIYEWPKKGIQIGIYGNQNEFNDGDIRFNIAVGETLLDSEYFSQILLEGNMT
;
A
#
# COMPACT_ATOMS: atom_id res chain seq x y z
N MET A 1 33.97 -16.26 -29.30
CA MET A 1 34.62 -15.96 -28.00
C MET A 1 35.55 -14.80 -28.23
N ILE A 2 35.39 -13.70 -27.49
CA ILE A 2 36.30 -12.54 -27.54
C ILE A 2 37.24 -12.66 -26.31
N HIS A 3 38.47 -13.11 -26.54
CA HIS A 3 39.52 -13.18 -25.53
C HIS A 3 40.78 -12.53 -26.11
N GLY A 4 41.24 -11.43 -25.50
CA GLY A 4 42.50 -10.76 -25.86
C GLY A 4 42.42 -9.28 -26.26
N MET A 5 41.27 -8.60 -26.13
CA MET A 5 41.12 -7.17 -26.48
C MET A 5 40.55 -6.35 -25.31
N ASP A 6 41.03 -5.11 -25.18
CA ASP A 6 41.01 -4.41 -23.90
C ASP A 6 39.76 -3.56 -23.68
N VAL A 7 38.74 -4.16 -23.06
CA VAL A 7 37.56 -3.44 -22.57
C VAL A 7 37.95 -2.55 -21.39
N GLN A 8 37.99 -1.25 -21.61
CA GLN A 8 38.28 -0.25 -20.57
C GLN A 8 37.02 0.06 -19.76
N VAL A 9 37.14 0.12 -18.43
CA VAL A 9 36.11 0.69 -17.54
C VAL A 9 36.59 2.03 -17.05
N ARG A 10 35.72 3.05 -17.14
CA ARG A 10 35.97 4.40 -16.65
C ARG A 10 34.71 5.04 -16.08
N GLU A 11 34.87 6.18 -15.42
CA GLU A 11 33.75 7.03 -15.06
C GLU A 11 33.11 7.68 -16.30
N CYS A 12 31.78 7.81 -16.23
CA CYS A 12 30.93 8.42 -17.22
C CYS A 12 30.63 9.86 -16.82
N THR A 13 30.76 10.79 -17.77
CA THR A 13 30.63 12.23 -17.54
C THR A 13 29.42 12.81 -18.27
N GLU A 14 29.04 14.05 -17.98
CA GLU A 14 27.96 14.73 -18.72
C GLU A 14 28.30 14.88 -20.23
N ALA A 15 29.57 14.83 -20.62
CA ALA A 15 29.98 14.84 -22.03
C ALA A 15 29.53 13.56 -22.78
N ASP A 16 29.44 12.43 -22.10
CA ASP A 16 29.01 11.14 -22.66
C ASP A 16 27.49 11.07 -22.93
N SER A 17 26.71 12.09 -22.55
CA SER A 17 25.23 12.11 -22.59
C SER A 17 24.62 11.69 -23.93
N GLU A 18 25.27 12.03 -25.05
CA GLU A 18 24.77 11.72 -26.40
C GLU A 18 25.00 10.25 -26.78
N LYS A 19 26.17 9.70 -26.45
CA LYS A 19 26.47 8.27 -26.60
C LYS A 19 25.57 7.43 -25.69
N LEU A 20 25.33 7.85 -24.45
CA LEU A 20 24.41 7.20 -23.52
C LEU A 20 22.98 7.15 -24.06
N ALA A 21 22.45 8.27 -24.57
CA ALA A 21 21.12 8.31 -25.17
C ALA A 21 21.00 7.33 -26.34
N HIS A 22 22.01 7.29 -27.23
CA HIS A 22 22.08 6.32 -28.32
C HIS A 22 22.11 4.86 -27.80
N PHE A 23 22.96 4.56 -26.82
CA PHE A 23 23.11 3.23 -26.21
C PHE A 23 21.79 2.73 -25.60
N TYR A 24 21.11 3.56 -24.79
CA TYR A 24 19.83 3.18 -24.18
C TYR A 24 18.71 3.01 -25.19
N ASN A 25 18.62 3.88 -26.21
CA ASN A 25 17.63 3.74 -27.28
C ASN A 25 17.86 2.46 -28.10
N LYS A 26 19.12 2.19 -28.50
CA LYS A 26 19.53 1.03 -29.31
C LYS A 26 19.18 -0.30 -28.64
N TYR A 27 19.38 -0.39 -27.31
CA TYR A 27 19.10 -1.60 -26.54
C TYR A 27 17.78 -1.58 -25.77
N GLN A 28 16.88 -0.66 -26.11
CA GLN A 28 15.52 -0.57 -25.56
C GLN A 28 15.51 -0.54 -24.02
N TYR A 29 16.25 0.39 -23.41
CA TYR A 29 16.37 0.55 -21.96
C TYR A 29 15.81 1.90 -21.49
N GLY A 30 14.99 1.89 -20.44
CA GLY A 30 14.29 3.09 -19.97
C GLY A 30 13.06 3.47 -20.82
N PRO A 31 12.71 4.77 -20.90
CA PRO A 31 11.48 5.28 -21.54
C PRO A 31 11.23 4.84 -22.99
N ILE A 32 12.29 4.52 -23.75
CA ILE A 32 12.18 4.03 -25.13
C ILE A 32 11.33 2.76 -25.25
N LYS A 33 11.30 1.89 -24.22
CA LYS A 33 10.42 0.70 -24.15
C LYS A 33 8.93 1.03 -24.30
N TYR A 34 8.57 2.29 -24.03
CA TYR A 34 7.22 2.81 -24.05
C TYR A 34 6.93 3.69 -25.28
N GLY A 35 7.92 3.90 -26.15
CA GLY A 35 7.83 4.71 -27.36
C GLY A 35 8.53 6.08 -27.28
N TYR A 36 9.17 6.42 -26.16
CA TYR A 36 9.75 7.74 -25.91
C TYR A 36 11.29 7.68 -25.99
N PRO A 37 11.91 8.01 -27.14
CA PRO A 37 13.37 7.97 -27.30
C PRO A 37 14.03 9.05 -26.45
N LEU A 38 15.11 8.67 -25.77
CA LEU A 38 15.95 9.60 -25.01
C LEU A 38 16.81 10.46 -25.93
N ASN A 39 17.00 11.72 -25.59
CA ASN A 39 17.93 12.64 -26.24
C ASN A 39 19.00 13.15 -25.26
N LYS A 40 19.97 13.91 -25.77
CA LYS A 40 21.10 14.47 -25.00
C LYS A 40 20.67 15.31 -23.79
N GLN A 41 19.57 16.07 -23.88
CA GLN A 41 19.08 16.89 -22.77
C GLN A 41 18.42 16.06 -21.67
N ASP A 42 17.73 14.97 -22.02
CA ASP A 42 17.12 14.09 -21.03
C ASP A 42 18.20 13.43 -20.16
N ILE A 43 19.32 12.98 -20.77
CA ILE A 43 20.47 12.45 -20.03
C ILE A 43 21.17 13.53 -19.18
N LYS A 44 21.34 14.75 -19.71
CA LYS A 44 21.86 15.90 -18.92
C LYS A 44 20.97 16.21 -17.71
N GLN A 45 19.66 16.05 -17.84
CA GLN A 45 18.74 16.24 -16.72
C GLN A 45 18.90 15.15 -15.65
N LEU A 46 19.13 13.89 -16.05
CA LEU A 46 19.48 12.81 -15.12
C LEU A 46 20.74 13.09 -14.31
N PHE A 47 21.81 13.64 -14.93
CA PHE A 47 23.02 14.08 -14.21
C PHE A 47 22.71 15.15 -13.14
N ARG A 48 21.80 16.09 -13.42
CA ARG A 48 21.43 17.18 -12.49
C ARG A 48 20.51 16.71 -11.36
N GLU A 49 19.54 15.85 -11.67
CA GLU A 49 18.47 15.52 -10.72
C GLU A 49 18.81 14.38 -9.77
N ARG A 50 19.56 13.34 -10.20
CA ARG A 50 19.67 12.09 -9.41
C ARG A 50 20.71 12.08 -8.28
N LYS A 51 21.57 13.11 -8.15
CA LYS A 51 22.76 13.10 -7.28
C LYS A 51 23.61 11.83 -7.49
N ILE A 52 24.29 11.81 -8.63
CA ILE A 52 25.19 10.72 -9.00
C ILE A 52 26.39 10.68 -8.05
N GLN A 53 26.61 9.53 -7.40
CA GLN A 53 27.79 9.26 -6.56
C GLN A 53 28.90 8.58 -7.38
N LEU A 54 28.51 7.71 -8.31
CA LEU A 54 29.40 7.08 -9.28
C LEU A 54 28.61 6.64 -10.51
N TYR A 55 29.12 6.91 -11.72
CA TYR A 55 28.54 6.40 -12.95
C TYR A 55 29.67 5.78 -13.77
N LEU A 56 29.57 4.49 -14.05
CA LEU A 56 30.58 3.74 -14.78
C LEU A 56 30.07 3.36 -16.16
N ILE A 57 30.97 3.39 -17.14
CA ILE A 57 30.77 2.78 -18.45
C ILE A 57 31.94 1.87 -18.79
N ALA A 58 31.65 0.84 -19.58
CA ALA A 58 32.65 0.02 -20.24
C ALA A 58 32.65 0.35 -21.74
N GLU A 59 33.83 0.61 -22.29
CA GLU A 59 34.02 0.95 -23.69
C GLU A 59 34.81 -0.14 -24.44
N TYR A 60 34.48 -0.30 -25.71
CA TYR A 60 35.18 -1.16 -26.67
C TYR A 60 35.15 -0.45 -28.04
N GLU A 61 36.31 -0.27 -28.68
CA GLU A 61 36.44 0.46 -29.95
C GLU A 61 35.77 1.87 -29.92
N ASN A 62 35.92 2.59 -28.80
CA ASN A 62 35.30 3.90 -28.48
C ASN A 62 33.76 3.92 -28.38
N GLU A 63 33.10 2.76 -28.46
CA GLU A 63 31.65 2.62 -28.25
C GLU A 63 31.33 2.17 -26.83
N ILE A 64 30.23 2.68 -26.26
CA ILE A 64 29.73 2.25 -24.95
C ILE A 64 29.09 0.87 -25.11
N ILE A 65 29.62 -0.12 -24.41
CA ILE A 65 29.11 -1.50 -24.40
C ILE A 65 28.50 -1.92 -23.05
N ALA A 66 28.75 -1.16 -21.98
CA ALA A 66 28.01 -1.31 -20.73
C ALA A 66 27.92 -0.01 -19.93
N SER A 67 26.94 0.05 -19.03
CA SER A 67 26.72 1.13 -18.06
C SER A 67 26.33 0.58 -16.68
N LEU A 68 26.65 1.32 -15.62
CA LEU A 68 26.21 1.08 -14.24
C LEU A 68 26.21 2.39 -13.44
N LEU A 69 25.07 2.79 -12.89
CA LEU A 69 24.90 4.02 -12.10
C LEU A 69 24.71 3.72 -10.62
N PHE A 70 25.30 4.55 -9.76
CA PHE A 70 25.07 4.66 -8.33
C PHE A 70 24.67 6.10 -8.00
N SER A 71 23.47 6.27 -7.43
CA SER A 71 22.90 7.59 -7.14
C SER A 71 22.12 7.61 -5.82
N SER A 72 21.98 8.78 -5.19
CA SER A 72 21.18 8.91 -3.96
C SER A 72 19.66 8.76 -4.20
N LEU A 73 19.22 8.57 -5.46
CA LEU A 73 17.83 8.39 -5.86
C LEU A 73 17.65 7.19 -6.80
N SER A 74 16.67 6.35 -6.50
CA SER A 74 16.05 5.42 -7.44
C SER A 74 14.81 6.07 -8.10
N GLY A 75 13.94 5.29 -8.74
CA GLY A 75 12.68 5.83 -9.26
C GLY A 75 11.77 6.40 -8.17
N GLN A 76 11.53 5.62 -7.10
CA GLN A 76 10.57 5.99 -6.04
C GLN A 76 11.18 6.28 -4.66
N ARG A 77 12.46 5.99 -4.45
CA ARG A 77 13.10 5.96 -3.13
C ARG A 77 14.37 6.80 -3.09
N ALA A 78 14.62 7.45 -1.96
CA ALA A 78 15.91 8.05 -1.65
C ALA A 78 16.80 7.01 -0.96
N ALA A 79 18.11 7.14 -1.10
CA ALA A 79 19.06 6.41 -0.27
C ALA A 79 19.10 7.02 1.14
N VAL A 80 19.44 6.20 2.14
CA VAL A 80 19.92 6.71 3.44
C VAL A 80 21.24 7.47 3.26
N SER A 81 21.67 8.25 4.25
CA SER A 81 22.83 9.14 4.15
C SER A 81 24.13 8.44 3.76
N ASP A 82 24.32 7.19 4.20
CA ASP A 82 25.46 6.31 3.89
C ASP A 82 25.08 5.17 2.93
N GLY A 83 24.05 5.38 2.11
CA GLY A 83 23.58 4.43 1.11
C GLY A 83 23.66 4.95 -0.34
N THR A 84 23.41 4.05 -1.29
CA THR A 84 23.27 4.36 -2.71
C THR A 84 22.29 3.43 -3.41
N TRP A 85 21.64 3.90 -4.48
CA TRP A 85 20.84 3.09 -5.39
C TRP A 85 21.63 2.75 -6.65
N ALA A 86 21.88 1.45 -6.85
CA ALA A 86 22.40 0.89 -8.09
C ALA A 86 21.28 0.80 -9.14
N GLY A 87 21.52 1.37 -10.32
CA GLY A 87 20.58 1.40 -11.44
C GLY A 87 21.28 1.57 -12.79
N PHE A 88 20.50 1.77 -13.85
CA PHE A 88 21.01 1.95 -15.23
C PHE A 88 22.03 0.88 -15.67
N PHE A 89 21.87 -0.33 -15.11
CA PHE A 89 22.75 -1.46 -15.37
C PHE A 89 22.36 -2.14 -16.67
N LEU A 90 23.16 -1.94 -17.70
CA LEU A 90 22.91 -2.48 -19.04
C LEU A 90 24.22 -2.95 -19.65
N ILE A 91 24.20 -4.14 -20.23
CA ILE A 91 25.33 -4.72 -20.98
C ILE A 91 24.84 -5.13 -22.36
N HIS A 92 25.60 -4.73 -23.37
CA HIS A 92 25.47 -5.12 -24.77
C HIS A 92 25.32 -6.65 -24.89
N PRO A 93 24.31 -7.18 -25.62
CA PRO A 93 23.98 -8.60 -25.63
C PRO A 93 25.16 -9.56 -25.78
N GLU A 94 26.06 -9.27 -26.72
CA GLU A 94 27.24 -10.09 -27.04
C GLU A 94 28.30 -10.14 -25.94
N PHE A 95 28.35 -9.14 -25.05
CA PHE A 95 29.36 -9.06 -23.98
C PHE A 95 28.86 -9.58 -22.62
N ARG A 96 27.60 -10.03 -22.53
CA ARG A 96 26.97 -10.48 -21.26
C ARG A 96 27.61 -11.72 -20.63
N SER A 97 28.33 -12.53 -21.40
CA SER A 97 29.08 -13.69 -20.92
C SER A 97 30.56 -13.39 -20.59
N GLY A 98 30.99 -12.13 -20.70
CA GLY A 98 32.34 -11.68 -20.36
C GLY A 98 32.49 -11.21 -18.91
N ASN A 99 33.69 -10.73 -18.58
CA ASN A 99 34.05 -10.19 -17.26
C ASN A 99 33.67 -8.71 -17.06
N ILE A 100 32.71 -8.19 -17.83
CA ILE A 100 32.29 -6.78 -17.71
C ILE A 100 31.54 -6.48 -16.41
N PRO A 101 30.55 -7.29 -15.95
CA PRO A 101 29.98 -7.10 -14.61
C PRO A 101 31.08 -7.09 -13.56
N ASP A 102 32.04 -7.99 -13.70
CA ASP A 102 33.15 -8.16 -12.78
C ASP A 102 34.03 -6.91 -12.67
N LYS A 103 34.42 -6.32 -13.81
CA LYS A 103 35.19 -5.08 -13.85
C LYS A 103 34.39 -3.91 -13.26
N LEU A 104 33.10 -3.79 -13.59
CA LEU A 104 32.23 -2.71 -13.11
C LEU A 104 32.03 -2.76 -11.58
N PHE A 105 31.64 -3.91 -11.02
CA PHE A 105 31.44 -4.04 -9.57
C PHE A 105 32.76 -3.95 -8.79
N ALA A 106 33.89 -4.41 -9.33
CA ALA A 106 35.21 -4.21 -8.71
C ALA A 106 35.54 -2.72 -8.53
N TYR A 107 35.36 -1.95 -9.60
CA TYR A 107 35.61 -0.52 -9.60
C TYR A 107 34.62 0.22 -8.68
N ALA A 108 33.35 -0.17 -8.72
CA ALA A 108 32.29 0.43 -7.92
C ALA A 108 32.52 0.28 -6.41
N ILE A 109 32.68 -0.95 -5.91
CA ILE A 109 32.79 -1.21 -4.47
C ILE A 109 34.00 -0.46 -3.87
N LYS A 110 35.14 -0.44 -4.57
CA LYS A 110 36.33 0.31 -4.12
C LYS A 110 36.03 1.80 -3.94
N ASN A 111 35.42 2.44 -4.94
CA ASN A 111 35.13 3.87 -4.88
C ASN A 111 34.01 4.20 -3.89
N LEU A 112 32.99 3.35 -3.77
CA LEU A 112 31.89 3.54 -2.81
C LEU A 112 32.37 3.44 -1.36
N ILE A 113 33.25 2.49 -1.03
CA ILE A 113 33.89 2.43 0.30
C ILE A 113 34.73 3.69 0.57
N GLN A 114 35.45 4.20 -0.43
CA GLN A 114 36.21 5.46 -0.31
C GLN A 114 35.32 6.71 -0.14
N GLN A 115 34.02 6.60 -0.42
CA GLN A 115 32.99 7.63 -0.19
C GLN A 115 32.19 7.42 1.11
N ASP A 116 32.61 6.51 2.01
CA ASP A 116 31.89 6.07 3.23
C ASP A 116 30.46 5.53 2.95
N ILE A 117 30.23 4.95 1.77
CA ILE A 117 28.97 4.28 1.45
C ILE A 117 29.00 2.85 2.02
N LYS A 118 28.03 2.57 2.89
CA LYS A 118 27.87 1.31 3.63
C LYS A 118 26.90 0.34 2.95
N TYR A 119 25.88 0.87 2.29
CA TYR A 119 24.77 0.08 1.72
C TYR A 119 24.56 0.36 0.23
N ILE A 120 24.28 -0.69 -0.54
CA ILE A 120 23.89 -0.58 -1.95
C ILE A 120 22.54 -1.24 -2.13
N ASP A 121 21.53 -0.45 -2.47
CA ASP A 121 20.20 -0.91 -2.82
C ASP A 121 20.03 -1.02 -4.34
N THR A 122 19.15 -1.89 -4.84
CA THR A 122 18.73 -1.88 -6.27
C THR A 122 17.27 -2.27 -6.42
N GLU A 123 16.65 -1.86 -7.52
CA GLU A 123 15.28 -2.18 -7.90
C GLU A 123 15.32 -3.25 -9.02
N VAL A 124 14.64 -4.38 -8.80
CA VAL A 124 14.57 -5.48 -9.77
C VAL A 124 13.13 -5.89 -10.02
N ASN A 125 12.75 -6.04 -11.30
CA ASN A 125 11.47 -6.63 -11.64
C ASN A 125 11.49 -8.12 -11.24
N PRO A 126 10.57 -8.63 -10.37
CA PRO A 126 10.56 -10.02 -9.91
C PRO A 126 10.38 -11.08 -11.02
N GLU A 127 10.02 -10.65 -12.24
CA GLU A 127 9.96 -11.51 -13.43
C GLU A 127 11.32 -11.65 -14.14
N ASP A 128 12.25 -10.70 -13.95
CA ASP A 128 13.61 -10.78 -14.52
C ASP A 128 14.50 -11.69 -13.67
N LYS A 129 14.28 -13.00 -13.83
CA LYS A 129 15.08 -14.06 -13.19
C LYS A 129 16.56 -14.03 -13.58
N VAL A 130 16.97 -13.26 -14.60
CA VAL A 130 18.37 -13.11 -15.02
C VAL A 130 19.03 -11.99 -14.22
N ALA A 131 18.43 -10.81 -14.18
CA ALA A 131 18.88 -9.69 -13.34
C ALA A 131 18.89 -10.08 -11.86
N MET A 132 17.82 -10.72 -11.37
CA MET A 132 17.72 -11.25 -10.00
C MET A 132 18.90 -12.17 -9.63
N ALA A 133 19.23 -13.11 -10.51
CA ALA A 133 20.32 -14.06 -10.26
C ALA A 133 21.72 -13.45 -10.37
N LEU A 134 21.86 -12.33 -11.08
CA LEU A 134 23.09 -11.55 -11.11
C LEU A 134 23.23 -10.72 -9.82
N TYR A 135 22.20 -9.98 -9.42
CA TYR A 135 22.21 -9.16 -8.21
C TYR A 135 22.46 -10.00 -6.96
N LYS A 136 21.77 -11.15 -6.83
CA LYS A 136 22.01 -12.12 -5.73
C LYS A 136 23.40 -12.79 -5.78
N ARG A 137 24.10 -12.77 -6.92
CA ARG A 137 25.50 -13.25 -7.01
C ARG A 137 26.50 -12.22 -6.49
N VAL A 138 26.24 -10.93 -6.69
CA VAL A 138 27.12 -9.83 -6.24
C VAL A 138 26.76 -9.29 -4.84
N GLY A 139 25.99 -10.05 -4.06
CA GLY A 139 25.72 -9.77 -2.64
C GLY A 139 24.52 -8.86 -2.35
N LEU A 140 23.68 -8.53 -3.36
CA LEU A 140 22.40 -7.83 -3.14
C LEU A 140 21.31 -8.87 -2.86
N TYR A 141 20.73 -8.81 -1.67
CA TYR A 141 19.86 -9.84 -1.14
C TYR A 141 18.45 -9.36 -0.86
N GLN A 142 17.53 -10.33 -0.88
CA GLN A 142 16.14 -10.16 -0.46
C GLN A 142 16.01 -10.59 1.00
N THR A 143 15.34 -9.80 1.84
CA THR A 143 15.07 -10.11 3.26
C THR A 143 13.61 -9.79 3.60
N SER A 144 13.18 -9.93 4.87
CA SER A 144 11.88 -9.39 5.32
C SER A 144 11.69 -7.90 5.06
N ARG A 145 12.79 -7.12 4.95
CA ARG A 145 12.77 -5.68 4.66
C ARG A 145 12.64 -5.36 3.17
N SER A 146 12.73 -6.37 2.29
CA SER A 146 12.48 -6.22 0.85
C SER A 146 10.99 -6.22 0.55
N TYR A 147 10.51 -5.16 -0.08
CA TYR A 147 9.11 -4.99 -0.47
C TYR A 147 8.98 -4.51 -1.92
N ILE A 148 7.85 -4.82 -2.55
CA ILE A 148 7.55 -4.43 -3.93
C ILE A 148 7.03 -2.98 -3.95
N ASP A 149 7.56 -2.14 -4.84
CA ASP A 149 7.07 -0.79 -5.06
C ASP A 149 5.83 -0.73 -5.97
N TYR A 150 5.41 0.48 -6.34
CA TYR A 150 4.20 0.69 -7.14
C TYR A 150 4.40 0.21 -8.58
N ASP A 151 5.63 0.29 -9.11
CA ASP A 151 5.98 -0.14 -10.46
C ASP A 151 6.26 -1.66 -10.53
N GLY A 152 6.05 -2.37 -9.42
CA GLY A 152 6.22 -3.80 -9.32
C GLY A 152 7.67 -4.25 -9.12
N TYR A 153 8.60 -3.34 -8.81
CA TYR A 153 10.01 -3.68 -8.56
C TYR A 153 10.24 -3.99 -7.09
N LEU A 154 10.99 -5.06 -6.84
CA LEU A 154 11.44 -5.46 -5.51
C LEU A 154 12.76 -4.76 -5.19
N ASN A 155 12.92 -4.19 -3.99
CA ASN A 155 14.23 -3.73 -3.54
C ASN A 155 15.09 -4.88 -2.99
N LEU A 156 16.36 -4.91 -3.38
CA LEU A 156 17.39 -5.76 -2.77
C LEU A 156 18.46 -4.88 -2.15
N ARG A 157 19.01 -5.28 -1.00
CA ARG A 157 20.10 -4.55 -0.30
C ARG A 157 21.37 -5.38 -0.24
N SER A 158 22.51 -4.74 -0.45
CA SER A 158 23.84 -5.28 -0.15
C SER A 158 24.49 -4.50 0.99
N TYR A 159 24.89 -5.24 2.00
CA TYR A 159 25.73 -4.79 3.12
C TYR A 159 27.23 -4.97 2.82
N LEU A 160 27.60 -5.39 1.60
CA LEU A 160 28.98 -5.76 1.27
C LEU A 160 30.01 -4.63 1.52
N PRO A 161 29.75 -3.34 1.19
CA PRO A 161 30.69 -2.26 1.52
C PRO A 161 30.93 -2.14 3.04
N TYR A 162 29.86 -2.16 3.85
CA TYR A 162 29.94 -2.20 5.31
C TYR A 162 30.71 -3.41 5.83
N VAL A 163 30.43 -4.62 5.33
CA VAL A 163 31.12 -5.86 5.74
C VAL A 163 32.62 -5.79 5.43
N ILE A 164 33.01 -5.27 4.26
CA ILE A 164 34.42 -5.11 3.89
C ILE A 164 35.09 -4.08 4.79
N ASN A 165 34.47 -2.91 5.03
CA ASN A 165 35.06 -1.89 5.89
C ASN A 165 35.20 -2.38 7.34
N TYR A 166 34.18 -3.06 7.87
CA TYR A 166 34.23 -3.71 9.18
C TYR A 166 35.43 -4.66 9.31
N LEU A 167 35.70 -5.49 8.30
CA LEU A 167 36.83 -6.43 8.33
C LEU A 167 38.19 -5.71 8.23
N LEU A 168 38.27 -4.62 7.46
CA LEU A 168 39.48 -3.80 7.36
C LEU A 168 39.81 -3.11 8.70
N ASP A 169 38.81 -2.56 9.38
CA ASP A 169 38.98 -1.96 10.71
C ASP A 169 39.29 -3.02 11.78
N ALA A 170 38.55 -4.14 11.78
CA ALA A 170 38.69 -5.21 12.76
C ALA A 170 40.08 -5.84 12.80
N PHE A 171 40.69 -6.06 11.63
CA PHE A 171 42.00 -6.72 11.49
C PHE A 171 43.14 -5.76 11.13
N LYS A 172 42.88 -4.45 11.19
CA LYS A 172 43.85 -3.37 10.95
C LYS A 172 45.23 -3.56 11.63
N PRO A 173 45.35 -4.13 12.85
CA PRO A 173 46.67 -4.35 13.47
C PRO A 173 47.53 -5.44 12.80
N ILE A 174 46.94 -6.34 12.00
CA ILE A 174 47.62 -7.55 11.48
C ILE A 174 47.57 -7.72 9.95
N ILE A 175 46.80 -6.91 9.22
CA ILE A 175 46.74 -6.97 7.74
C ILE A 175 47.70 -5.97 7.09
N SER A 176 48.42 -6.39 6.05
CA SER A 176 49.33 -5.50 5.32
C SER A 176 48.54 -4.54 4.41
N LYS A 177 49.14 -3.39 4.05
CA LYS A 177 48.53 -2.45 3.09
C LYS A 177 48.25 -3.10 1.73
N SER A 178 49.15 -4.00 1.27
CA SER A 178 48.94 -4.79 0.07
C SER A 178 47.75 -5.74 0.17
N ASP A 179 47.50 -6.34 1.35
CA ASP A 179 46.32 -7.18 1.55
C ASP A 179 45.04 -6.35 1.54
N GLN A 180 45.04 -5.15 2.15
CA GLN A 180 43.91 -4.21 2.10
C GLN A 180 43.54 -3.85 0.65
N ASP A 181 44.51 -3.53 -0.21
CA ASP A 181 44.29 -3.26 -1.63
C ASP A 181 43.77 -4.50 -2.40
N ILE A 182 44.22 -5.71 -2.04
CA ILE A 182 43.71 -6.98 -2.58
C ILE A 182 42.25 -7.22 -2.14
N TRP A 183 41.91 -6.93 -0.88
CA TRP A 183 40.57 -7.10 -0.34
C TRP A 183 39.59 -6.13 -1.02
N LEU A 184 39.96 -4.86 -1.17
CA LEU A 184 39.16 -3.84 -1.88
C LEU A 184 38.98 -4.18 -3.37
N SER A 185 39.99 -4.75 -4.03
CA SER A 185 39.91 -5.11 -5.46
C SER A 185 39.25 -6.46 -5.75
N ARG A 186 39.11 -7.35 -4.75
CA ARG A 186 38.53 -8.70 -4.91
C ARG A 186 37.23 -8.94 -4.13
N GLY A 187 36.86 -8.12 -3.15
CA GLY A 187 35.84 -8.46 -2.13
C GLY A 187 34.44 -8.82 -2.62
N TRP A 188 34.08 -8.53 -3.87
CA TRP A 188 32.82 -8.97 -4.48
C TRP A 188 32.97 -10.25 -5.33
N LYS A 189 34.17 -10.58 -5.86
CA LYS A 189 34.43 -11.78 -6.72
C LYS A 189 34.16 -13.10 -5.99
N THR A 190 33.94 -13.00 -4.70
CA THR A 190 34.25 -14.05 -3.73
C THR A 190 33.13 -14.27 -2.73
N VAL A 191 32.01 -13.56 -2.86
CA VAL A 191 30.74 -13.93 -2.24
C VAL A 191 30.30 -15.27 -2.82
N ARG A 192 30.42 -16.34 -2.03
CA ARG A 192 30.05 -17.69 -2.49
C ARG A 192 28.56 -17.75 -2.82
N GLY A 193 28.24 -18.20 -4.04
CA GLY A 193 26.88 -18.17 -4.57
C GLY A 193 25.88 -18.96 -3.71
N LEU A 194 24.73 -18.34 -3.41
CA LEU A 194 23.61 -19.00 -2.74
C LEU A 194 23.06 -20.17 -3.58
N LYS A 195 22.55 -21.20 -2.93
CA LYS A 195 21.91 -22.37 -3.60
C LYS A 195 20.71 -22.01 -4.49
N SER A 196 20.11 -20.82 -4.34
CA SER A 196 18.86 -20.43 -4.99
C SER A 196 18.88 -19.00 -5.56
N LEU A 197 19.80 -18.73 -6.50
CA LEU A 197 19.98 -17.39 -7.10
C LEU A 197 18.76 -16.88 -7.91
N ARG A 198 17.94 -17.78 -8.47
CA ARG A 198 16.78 -17.41 -9.32
C ARG A 198 15.45 -17.32 -8.58
N SER A 199 15.44 -17.52 -7.25
CA SER A 199 14.21 -17.52 -6.43
C SER A 199 13.88 -16.13 -5.91
N ILE A 200 12.58 -15.84 -5.79
CA ILE A 200 11.99 -14.68 -5.11
C ILE A 200 11.73 -14.94 -3.60
N GLN A 201 12.35 -15.97 -3.03
CA GLN A 201 12.35 -16.20 -1.59
C GLN A 201 13.42 -15.36 -0.90
N SER A 202 13.21 -15.04 0.38
CA SER A 202 14.23 -14.42 1.24
C SER A 202 15.54 -15.21 1.16
N ASN A 203 16.64 -14.46 1.16
CA ASN A 203 18.01 -14.99 1.22
C ASN A 203 18.56 -15.00 2.65
N ALA A 204 17.82 -14.41 3.59
CA ALA A 204 18.14 -14.53 4.99
C ALA A 204 17.84 -15.93 5.53
N ILE A 205 18.51 -16.27 6.63
CA ILE A 205 18.36 -17.50 7.38
C ILE A 205 18.04 -17.15 8.83
N THR A 206 17.32 -18.03 9.54
CA THR A 206 17.17 -17.89 10.99
C THR A 206 18.43 -18.39 11.68
N ARG A 207 18.98 -17.61 12.60
CA ARG A 207 20.16 -17.95 13.42
C ARG A 207 20.01 -17.27 14.77
N ASN A 208 20.21 -17.99 15.87
CA ASN A 208 20.09 -17.46 17.23
C ASN A 208 18.78 -16.68 17.47
N GLY A 209 17.65 -17.24 17.02
CA GLY A 209 16.32 -16.62 17.11
C GLY A 209 16.03 -15.48 16.12
N ILE A 210 17.02 -14.96 15.38
CA ILE A 210 16.88 -13.77 14.53
C ILE A 210 17.07 -14.05 13.03
N GLU A 211 16.58 -13.14 12.18
CA GLU A 211 16.80 -13.18 10.73
C GLU A 211 18.16 -12.54 10.40
N VAL A 212 19.04 -13.31 9.73
CA VAL A 212 20.38 -12.86 9.35
C VAL A 212 20.72 -13.17 7.90
N VAL A 213 21.59 -12.37 7.29
CA VAL A 213 22.17 -12.63 5.98
C VAL A 213 23.64 -13.00 6.11
N LYS A 214 24.05 -14.13 5.50
CA LYS A 214 25.45 -14.58 5.48
C LYS A 214 26.21 -14.03 4.27
N TYR A 215 27.28 -13.29 4.53
CA TYR A 215 28.33 -12.96 3.57
C TYR A 215 29.51 -13.92 3.75
N ALA A 216 29.59 -14.92 2.87
CA ALA A 216 30.74 -15.83 2.79
C ALA A 216 31.72 -15.32 1.73
N ILE A 217 32.73 -14.56 2.17
CA ILE A 217 33.69 -13.83 1.35
C ILE A 217 35.03 -14.57 1.36
N ASN A 218 35.48 -15.07 0.21
CA ASN A 218 36.88 -15.45 0.04
C ASN A 218 37.76 -14.20 -0.17
N LEU A 219 38.92 -14.13 0.48
CA LEU A 219 39.86 -13.00 0.36
C LEU A 219 41.19 -13.48 -0.22
N GLY A 220 41.10 -14.35 -1.25
CA GLY A 220 42.24 -15.05 -1.83
C GLY A 220 42.50 -16.37 -1.10
N ALA A 221 43.43 -16.33 -0.15
CA ALA A 221 43.86 -17.53 0.60
C ALA A 221 42.98 -17.86 1.82
N LYS A 222 42.15 -16.91 2.27
CA LYS A 222 41.34 -17.03 3.50
C LYS A 222 39.86 -16.94 3.20
N ASP A 223 39.05 -17.80 3.83
CA ASP A 223 37.59 -17.65 3.83
C ASP A 223 37.16 -16.86 5.08
N VAL A 224 36.28 -15.88 4.89
CA VAL A 224 35.66 -15.09 5.95
C VAL A 224 34.15 -15.20 5.84
N ASN A 225 33.50 -15.48 6.97
CA ASN A 225 32.05 -15.55 7.08
C ASN A 225 31.58 -14.46 8.04
N CYS A 226 30.78 -13.53 7.54
CA CYS A 226 30.09 -12.54 8.36
C CYS A 226 28.58 -12.75 8.27
N TRP A 227 27.87 -12.59 9.38
CA TRP A 227 26.41 -12.57 9.42
C TRP A 227 25.95 -11.17 9.81
N VAL A 228 25.07 -10.59 8.99
CA VAL A 228 24.43 -9.31 9.24
C VAL A 228 23.04 -9.57 9.80
N ASP A 229 22.72 -9.03 10.98
CA ASP A 229 21.37 -9.01 11.53
C ASP A 229 20.50 -8.02 10.74
N ILE A 230 19.32 -8.46 10.30
CA ILE A 230 18.43 -7.65 9.46
C ILE A 230 17.69 -6.56 10.27
N LYS A 231 17.60 -6.71 11.60
CA LYS A 231 17.03 -5.69 12.49
C LYS A 231 17.99 -4.52 12.70
N SER A 232 19.20 -4.79 13.19
CA SER A 232 20.24 -3.76 13.42
C SER A 232 21.03 -3.31 12.18
N GLU A 233 20.96 -4.07 11.07
CA GLU A 233 21.75 -3.89 9.83
C GLU A 233 23.27 -4.01 10.00
N LYS A 234 23.71 -4.64 11.10
CA LYS A 234 25.11 -4.71 11.52
C LYS A 234 25.59 -6.16 11.70
N ILE A 235 26.90 -6.35 11.84
CA ILE A 235 27.50 -7.68 12.07
C ILE A 235 27.02 -8.24 13.41
N THR A 236 26.46 -9.45 13.41
CA THR A 236 26.04 -10.19 14.61
C THR A 236 26.93 -11.41 14.92
N GLU A 237 27.58 -11.96 13.89
CA GLU A 237 28.60 -13.00 14.02
C GLU A 237 29.67 -12.82 12.95
N VAL A 238 30.92 -13.08 13.34
CA VAL A 238 32.08 -13.17 12.46
C VAL A 238 32.81 -14.49 12.70
N GLU A 239 33.26 -15.13 11.63
CA GLU A 239 34.05 -16.35 11.64
C GLU A 239 35.15 -16.22 10.57
N THR A 240 36.39 -16.34 11.00
CA THR A 240 37.60 -16.33 10.18
C THR A 240 38.53 -17.45 10.61
N GLU A 241 39.59 -17.70 9.84
CA GLU A 241 40.72 -18.55 10.22
C GLU A 241 41.43 -18.12 11.52
N GLN A 242 41.18 -16.90 12.02
CA GLN A 242 41.82 -16.36 13.22
C GLN A 242 40.88 -16.41 14.44
N VAL A 243 39.57 -16.25 14.23
CA VAL A 243 38.61 -16.07 15.33
C VAL A 243 37.19 -16.38 14.89
N ARG A 244 36.37 -16.88 15.81
CA ARG A 244 34.91 -16.81 15.71
C ARG A 244 34.34 -16.04 16.90
N PHE A 245 33.43 -15.10 16.67
CA PHE A 245 32.84 -14.28 17.73
C PHE A 245 31.38 -13.90 17.44
N THR A 246 30.52 -14.04 18.45
CA THR A 246 29.13 -13.57 18.44
C THR A 246 28.62 -13.34 19.87
N SER A 247 27.64 -12.47 20.03
CA SER A 247 26.77 -12.40 21.20
C SER A 247 25.31 -12.32 20.76
N TYR A 248 24.43 -12.96 21.52
CA TYR A 248 23.01 -13.04 21.20
C TYR A 248 22.15 -13.23 22.45
N ILE A 249 20.86 -12.94 22.32
CA ILE A 249 19.87 -13.20 23.37
C ILE A 249 19.17 -14.52 23.03
N LEU A 250 19.14 -15.46 23.97
CA LEU A 250 18.63 -16.82 23.75
C LEU A 250 17.13 -16.82 23.40
N GLU A 251 16.37 -15.93 24.02
CA GLU A 251 14.93 -15.72 23.82
C GLU A 251 14.58 -15.08 22.46
N GLY A 252 15.58 -14.52 21.76
CA GLY A 252 15.40 -13.80 20.49
C GLY A 252 15.35 -12.28 20.65
N ASN A 253 14.76 -11.59 19.66
CA ASN A 253 14.85 -10.13 19.51
C ASN A 253 13.58 -9.33 19.84
N ASN A 254 12.52 -9.98 20.32
CA ASN A 254 11.28 -9.33 20.74
C ASN A 254 10.95 -9.85 22.14
N LEU A 255 11.09 -8.97 23.13
CA LEU A 255 11.11 -9.30 24.56
C LEU A 255 10.11 -8.41 25.31
N ILE A 256 9.82 -8.75 26.57
CA ILE A 256 8.82 -8.05 27.38
C ILE A 256 9.43 -7.49 28.67
N VAL A 257 9.07 -6.26 29.04
CA VAL A 257 9.52 -5.65 30.32
C VAL A 257 9.11 -6.51 31.51
N GLY A 258 10.09 -6.90 32.32
CA GLY A 258 9.97 -7.82 33.46
C GLY A 258 10.47 -9.24 33.17
N GLU A 259 10.74 -9.58 31.91
CA GLU A 259 11.27 -10.88 31.49
C GLU A 259 12.72 -11.06 31.93
N LYS A 260 13.08 -12.31 32.26
CA LYS A 260 14.47 -12.72 32.47
C LYS A 260 15.02 -13.28 31.16
N ILE A 261 16.14 -12.74 30.71
CA ILE A 261 16.77 -13.11 29.45
C ILE A 261 18.20 -13.60 29.67
N HIS A 262 18.64 -14.50 28.79
CA HIS A 262 19.95 -15.13 28.84
C HIS A 262 20.78 -14.62 27.67
N ILE A 263 21.85 -13.87 27.98
CA ILE A 263 22.73 -13.26 26.99
C ILE A 263 23.96 -14.15 26.83
N CYS A 264 24.01 -14.87 25.72
CA CYS A 264 25.06 -15.82 25.41
C CYS A 264 26.20 -15.14 24.65
N TYR A 265 27.43 -15.39 25.08
CA TYR A 265 28.66 -14.92 24.44
C TYR A 265 29.48 -16.12 23.97
N VAL A 266 29.89 -16.12 22.70
CA VAL A 266 30.67 -17.20 22.10
C VAL A 266 31.93 -16.64 21.47
N TYR A 267 33.08 -17.19 21.87
CA TYR A 267 34.40 -16.85 21.32
C TYR A 267 35.22 -18.12 21.07
N GLU A 268 35.77 -18.26 19.86
CA GLU A 268 36.67 -19.34 19.47
C GLU A 268 37.99 -18.71 19.01
N ASN A 269 39.10 -19.02 19.70
CA ASN A 269 40.43 -18.55 19.32
C ASN A 269 41.05 -19.53 18.31
N HIS A 270 41.32 -19.09 17.08
CA HIS A 270 42.05 -19.88 16.07
C HIS A 270 43.48 -19.37 15.83
N PHE A 271 43.95 -18.36 16.57
CA PHE A 271 45.37 -17.99 16.58
C PHE A 271 46.21 -19.09 17.24
N SER A 272 47.47 -19.20 16.82
CA SER A 272 48.43 -20.17 17.37
C SER A 272 48.87 -19.87 18.81
N ASN A 273 48.60 -18.66 19.32
CA ASN A 273 49.00 -18.20 20.65
C ASN A 273 47.77 -17.82 21.49
N PRO A 274 47.85 -17.91 22.83
CA PRO A 274 46.83 -17.34 23.70
C PRO A 274 46.72 -15.82 23.50
N ILE A 275 45.50 -15.29 23.53
CA ILE A 275 45.23 -13.85 23.39
C ILE A 275 44.52 -13.34 24.65
N GLU A 276 45.00 -12.22 25.19
CA GLU A 276 44.28 -11.46 26.21
C GLU A 276 43.30 -10.48 25.53
N VAL A 277 42.06 -10.50 26.01
CA VAL A 277 40.94 -9.80 25.38
C VAL A 277 40.15 -9.05 26.44
N SER A 278 39.85 -7.78 26.17
CA SER A 278 38.86 -6.98 26.89
C SER A 278 37.51 -7.10 26.18
N ILE A 279 36.45 -7.46 26.91
CA ILE A 279 35.09 -7.57 26.38
C ILE A 279 34.19 -6.63 27.16
N THR A 280 33.49 -5.75 26.43
CA THR A 280 32.45 -4.88 26.99
C THR A 280 31.12 -5.16 26.30
N SER A 281 30.02 -5.15 27.05
CA SER A 281 28.68 -5.40 26.51
C SER A 281 27.65 -4.47 27.12
N LYS A 282 26.71 -3.99 26.30
CA LYS A 282 25.58 -3.16 26.73
C LYS A 282 24.31 -3.48 25.94
N ILE A 283 23.15 -3.26 26.54
CA ILE A 283 21.83 -3.35 25.87
C ILE A 283 21.15 -1.98 25.91
N GLY A 284 21.00 -1.34 24.75
CA GLY A 284 20.67 0.09 24.68
C GLY A 284 21.75 0.92 25.39
N ASP A 285 21.37 1.53 26.52
CA ASP A 285 22.27 2.30 27.39
C ASP A 285 22.69 1.53 28.66
N ASP A 286 22.09 0.38 28.95
CA ASP A 286 22.37 -0.37 30.18
C ASP A 286 23.62 -1.22 30.02
N TYR A 287 24.59 -1.01 30.91
CA TYR A 287 25.87 -1.72 30.92
C TYR A 287 25.73 -3.12 31.52
N LEU A 288 26.34 -4.12 30.88
CA LEU A 288 26.18 -5.53 31.25
C LEU A 288 27.48 -6.12 31.83
N ILE A 289 28.55 -6.13 31.04
CA ILE A 289 29.85 -6.69 31.44
C ILE A 289 31.01 -5.79 31.01
N ASP A 290 32.02 -5.67 31.87
CA ASP A 290 33.40 -5.36 31.52
C ASP A 290 34.26 -6.51 32.05
N LEU A 291 34.95 -7.24 31.18
CA LEU A 291 35.85 -8.30 31.63
C LEU A 291 37.10 -8.40 30.76
N LYS A 292 38.21 -8.76 31.40
CA LYS A 292 39.44 -9.20 30.73
C LYS A 292 39.59 -10.71 30.87
N LYS A 293 39.88 -11.39 29.77
CA LYS A 293 39.97 -12.85 29.73
C LYS A 293 41.03 -13.30 28.73
N THR A 294 41.82 -14.30 29.11
CA THR A 294 42.77 -14.95 28.21
C THR A 294 42.11 -16.16 27.56
N PHE A 295 42.12 -16.21 26.23
CA PHE A 295 41.58 -17.32 25.45
C PHE A 295 42.70 -18.11 24.79
N TYR A 296 42.72 -19.42 25.01
CA TYR A 296 43.79 -20.30 24.52
C TYR A 296 43.49 -20.84 23.11
N PRO A 297 44.52 -21.17 22.29
CA PRO A 297 44.37 -21.67 20.93
C PRO A 297 43.42 -22.86 20.78
N ASN A 298 42.68 -22.87 19.68
CA ASN A 298 41.78 -23.93 19.22
C ASN A 298 40.75 -24.38 20.28
N LYS A 299 40.29 -23.45 21.11
CA LYS A 299 39.22 -23.69 22.10
C LYS A 299 38.03 -22.76 21.87
N LYS A 300 36.83 -23.35 21.92
CA LYS A 300 35.56 -22.63 22.07
C LYS A 300 35.36 -22.25 23.53
N TYR A 301 34.97 -21.02 23.75
CA TYR A 301 34.52 -20.47 25.02
C TYR A 301 33.09 -19.97 24.86
N GLU A 302 32.24 -20.35 25.80
CA GLU A 302 30.84 -19.98 25.85
C GLU A 302 30.52 -19.63 27.30
N TRP A 303 29.87 -18.49 27.52
CA TRP A 303 29.39 -18.06 28.83
C TRP A 303 28.15 -17.21 28.66
N GLU A 304 27.44 -17.00 29.75
CA GLU A 304 26.08 -16.49 29.75
C GLU A 304 25.89 -15.51 30.89
N GLU A 305 25.20 -14.41 30.63
CA GLU A 305 24.80 -13.42 31.64
C GLU A 305 23.27 -13.36 31.69
N VAL A 306 22.70 -13.43 32.90
CA VAL A 306 21.24 -13.44 33.10
C VAL A 306 20.79 -12.12 33.68
N ILE A 307 19.98 -11.38 32.92
CA ILE A 307 19.44 -10.08 33.35
C ILE A 307 17.92 -10.08 33.32
N THR A 308 17.31 -9.14 34.05
CA THR A 308 15.87 -8.83 33.93
C THR A 308 15.74 -7.51 33.19
N VAL A 309 14.97 -7.47 32.10
CA VAL A 309 14.78 -6.24 31.33
C VAL A 309 13.76 -5.34 32.04
N THR A 310 14.13 -4.10 32.39
CA THR A 310 13.33 -3.26 33.31
C THR A 310 12.63 -2.07 32.64
N LYS A 311 12.89 -1.82 31.36
CA LYS A 311 12.37 -0.66 30.62
C LYS A 311 12.13 -1.00 29.15
N GLU A 312 11.25 -0.24 28.51
CA GLU A 312 11.02 -0.30 27.07
C GLU A 312 12.28 0.15 26.32
N ILE A 313 12.71 -0.62 25.31
CA ILE A 313 13.92 -0.34 24.51
C ILE A 313 13.66 -0.77 23.07
N GLU A 314 13.76 0.16 22.12
CA GLU A 314 14.00 -0.16 20.71
C GLU A 314 15.47 0.12 20.43
N GLY A 315 16.29 -0.91 20.17
CA GLY A 315 17.74 -0.75 20.12
C GLY A 315 18.52 -2.02 19.84
N GLU A 316 19.70 -2.13 20.46
CA GLU A 316 20.68 -3.19 20.19
C GLU A 316 21.34 -3.66 21.49
N LEU A 317 21.56 -4.98 21.60
CA LEU A 317 22.69 -5.53 22.35
C LEU A 317 23.96 -5.27 21.51
N VAL A 318 24.96 -4.61 22.09
CA VAL A 318 26.24 -4.30 21.45
C VAL A 318 27.35 -4.87 22.32
N THR A 319 28.16 -5.75 21.74
CA THR A 319 29.32 -6.34 22.42
C THR A 319 30.60 -6.02 21.65
N LYS A 320 31.54 -5.36 22.32
CA LYS A 320 32.87 -5.04 21.80
C LYS A 320 33.90 -5.98 22.39
N LEU A 321 34.84 -6.39 21.55
CA LEU A 321 35.91 -7.31 21.88
C LEU A 321 37.23 -6.72 21.37
N LYS A 322 38.14 -6.38 22.27
CA LYS A 322 39.40 -5.70 21.95
C LYS A 322 40.59 -6.50 22.43
N ALA A 323 41.49 -6.81 21.50
CA ALA A 323 42.79 -7.42 21.72
C ALA A 323 43.89 -6.50 21.16
N LYS A 324 45.15 -6.94 21.21
CA LYS A 324 46.25 -6.25 20.51
C LYS A 324 46.19 -6.53 19.00
N GLU A 325 45.71 -7.71 18.63
CA GLU A 325 45.69 -8.25 17.27
C GLU A 325 44.43 -7.83 16.48
N LEU A 326 43.33 -7.48 17.17
CA LEU A 326 42.03 -7.21 16.57
C LEU A 326 41.11 -6.36 17.45
N GLU A 327 40.11 -5.73 16.84
CA GLU A 327 39.01 -5.04 17.53
C GLU A 327 37.68 -5.34 16.84
N LEU A 328 36.89 -6.25 17.42
CA LEU A 328 35.59 -6.67 16.89
C LEU A 328 34.45 -5.98 17.64
N THR A 329 33.38 -5.67 16.92
CA THR A 329 32.09 -5.28 17.52
C THR A 329 30.98 -6.12 16.90
N VAL A 330 30.12 -6.72 17.71
CA VAL A 330 28.93 -7.44 17.23
C VAL A 330 27.67 -6.82 17.82
N HIS A 331 26.58 -6.93 17.06
CA HIS A 331 25.30 -6.31 17.32
C HIS A 331 24.18 -7.35 17.22
N PHE A 332 23.16 -7.20 18.05
CA PHE A 332 21.93 -8.00 18.00
C PHE A 332 20.77 -7.04 18.27
N GLY A 333 19.99 -6.72 17.23
CA GLY A 333 18.86 -5.80 17.35
C GLY A 333 17.79 -6.36 18.28
N VAL A 334 17.17 -5.52 19.09
CA VAL A 334 16.22 -5.91 20.13
C VAL A 334 15.08 -4.90 20.27
N THR A 335 13.86 -5.39 20.44
CA THR A 335 12.69 -4.63 20.91
C THR A 335 12.29 -5.22 22.25
N ILE A 336 12.21 -4.38 23.28
CA ILE A 336 11.68 -4.70 24.59
C ILE A 336 10.41 -3.87 24.75
N ALA A 337 9.24 -4.52 24.73
CA ALA A 337 7.93 -3.86 24.79
C ALA A 337 7.28 -4.02 26.17
N ASN A 338 6.31 -3.15 26.49
CA ASN A 338 5.50 -3.33 27.69
C ASN A 338 4.61 -4.60 27.58
N PRO A 339 4.33 -5.32 28.68
CA PRO A 339 3.52 -6.55 28.66
C PRO A 339 2.13 -6.35 28.06
N LEU A 340 1.50 -5.20 28.34
CA LEU A 340 0.24 -4.79 27.76
C LEU A 340 0.45 -3.59 26.82
N GLU A 341 -0.02 -3.73 25.60
CA GLU A 341 -0.15 -2.63 24.64
C GLU A 341 -1.53 -2.01 24.82
N VAL A 342 -1.58 -0.69 25.07
CA VAL A 342 -2.82 0.07 25.19
C VAL A 342 -2.93 0.97 23.96
N ASN A 343 -4.00 0.84 23.19
CA ASN A 343 -4.27 1.68 22.02
C ASN A 343 -5.75 2.11 21.98
N VAL A 344 -6.07 3.11 21.16
CA VAL A 344 -7.46 3.55 20.90
C VAL A 344 -7.82 3.06 19.50
N ALA A 345 -8.83 2.20 19.39
CA ALA A 345 -9.17 1.53 18.12
C ALA A 345 -9.57 2.52 17.02
N ASN A 346 -10.29 3.58 17.41
CA ASN A 346 -10.61 4.74 16.59
C ASN A 346 -10.84 5.93 17.53
N TYR A 347 -10.17 7.07 17.29
CA TYR A 347 -10.45 8.29 18.04
C TYR A 347 -11.86 8.79 17.69
N PRO A 348 -12.80 8.81 18.64
CA PRO A 348 -14.13 9.31 18.34
C PRO A 348 -14.05 10.81 18.07
N LYS A 349 -14.65 11.26 16.98
CA LYS A 349 -14.74 12.68 16.68
C LYS A 349 -15.64 13.36 17.71
N LEU A 350 -15.02 14.04 18.67
CA LEU A 350 -15.75 14.72 19.73
C LEU A 350 -16.28 16.05 19.21
N ILE A 351 -17.60 16.19 19.22
CA ILE A 351 -18.29 17.45 18.89
C ILE A 351 -18.80 18.02 20.20
N ASN A 352 -18.57 19.32 20.42
CA ASN A 352 -19.00 19.99 21.65
C ASN A 352 -20.50 19.74 21.95
N GLY A 353 -20.82 19.24 23.14
CA GLY A 353 -22.19 18.93 23.56
C GLY A 353 -22.78 17.61 23.04
N LYS A 354 -22.00 16.74 22.38
CA LYS A 354 -22.43 15.39 21.97
C LYS A 354 -21.59 14.32 22.66
N GLU A 355 -22.24 13.45 23.44
CA GLU A 355 -21.58 12.26 24.00
C GLU A 355 -21.13 11.32 22.88
N SER A 356 -19.94 10.73 23.04
CA SER A 356 -19.34 9.79 22.09
C SER A 356 -18.67 8.64 22.82
N ALA A 357 -18.79 7.43 22.29
CA ALA A 357 -18.06 6.27 22.79
C ALA A 357 -16.64 6.24 22.21
N CYS A 358 -15.62 6.15 23.08
CA CYS A 358 -14.26 5.78 22.73
C CYS A 358 -14.06 4.29 23.02
N ILE A 359 -13.33 3.58 22.17
CA ILE A 359 -12.95 2.18 22.41
C ILE A 359 -11.44 2.14 22.65
N VAL A 360 -11.04 1.77 23.87
CA VAL A 360 -9.65 1.54 24.25
C VAL A 360 -9.40 0.05 24.27
N ASN A 361 -8.45 -0.40 23.46
CA ASN A 361 -8.08 -1.79 23.35
C ASN A 361 -6.83 -2.02 24.20
N VAL A 362 -6.85 -3.09 24.98
CA VAL A 362 -5.68 -3.59 25.70
C VAL A 362 -5.32 -4.93 25.12
N LYS A 363 -4.10 -5.07 24.61
CA LYS A 363 -3.58 -6.29 23.98
C LYS A 363 -2.46 -6.87 24.82
N ASN A 364 -2.52 -8.18 25.08
CA ASN A 364 -1.46 -8.87 25.80
C ASN A 364 -0.35 -9.30 24.82
N ASN A 365 0.84 -8.74 24.99
CA ASN A 365 2.03 -9.07 24.20
C ASN A 365 2.94 -10.10 24.87
N SER A 366 2.67 -10.48 26.12
CA SER A 366 3.44 -11.52 26.81
C SER A 366 2.91 -12.93 26.52
N LEU A 367 3.74 -13.93 26.86
CA LEU A 367 3.38 -15.34 26.82
C LEU A 367 2.57 -15.79 28.07
N ASP A 368 2.42 -14.90 29.05
CA ASP A 368 1.72 -15.17 30.31
C ASP A 368 0.31 -14.59 30.31
N ARG A 369 -0.61 -15.27 30.99
CA ARG A 369 -1.93 -14.70 31.31
C ARG A 369 -1.78 -13.57 32.33
N LEU A 370 -2.23 -12.37 31.96
CA LEU A 370 -2.10 -11.18 32.81
C LEU A 370 -3.41 -10.78 33.48
N ILE A 371 -3.28 -10.09 34.62
CA ILE A 371 -4.39 -9.51 35.38
C ILE A 371 -4.12 -8.02 35.57
N TYR A 372 -5.03 -7.18 35.09
CA TYR A 372 -4.89 -5.73 35.10
C TYR A 372 -6.19 -5.00 35.48
N LYS A 373 -6.05 -3.70 35.75
CA LYS A 373 -7.14 -2.72 35.84
C LYS A 373 -6.82 -1.59 34.85
N LEU A 374 -7.81 -1.13 34.10
CA LEU A 374 -7.64 0.06 33.25
C LEU A 374 -7.95 1.31 34.09
N LEU A 375 -6.94 2.16 34.30
CA LEU A 375 -7.10 3.46 34.92
C LEU A 375 -7.16 4.54 33.84
N ILE A 376 -8.11 5.46 33.97
CA ILE A 376 -8.30 6.59 33.07
C ILE A 376 -8.06 7.85 33.88
N GLN A 377 -7.11 8.68 33.44
CA GLN A 377 -6.87 10.00 33.97
C GLN A 377 -7.13 11.03 32.87
N GLN A 378 -7.74 12.16 33.22
CA GLN A 378 -7.99 13.28 32.32
C GLN A 378 -7.44 14.55 32.96
N GLU A 379 -6.96 15.50 32.17
CA GLU A 379 -6.34 16.71 32.71
C GLU A 379 -7.32 17.86 32.99
N ASN A 380 -8.38 18.04 32.19
CA ASN A 380 -9.26 19.21 32.31
C ASN A 380 -10.77 18.89 32.19
N SER A 381 -11.41 18.62 33.34
CA SER A 381 -12.82 18.17 33.43
C SER A 381 -13.86 19.23 33.06
N LYS A 382 -13.40 20.45 32.77
CA LYS A 382 -14.20 21.56 32.22
C LYS A 382 -14.27 21.50 30.68
N ILE A 383 -13.34 20.81 30.04
CA ILE A 383 -13.26 20.60 28.59
C ILE A 383 -13.89 19.25 28.24
N LEU A 384 -13.40 18.17 28.85
CA LEU A 384 -13.87 16.81 28.63
C LEU A 384 -14.18 16.11 29.95
N ASP A 385 -15.32 15.47 30.04
CA ASP A 385 -15.62 14.54 31.14
C ASP A 385 -15.79 13.13 30.59
N PHE A 386 -15.79 12.12 31.45
CA PHE A 386 -16.04 10.74 31.03
C PHE A 386 -16.83 9.98 32.08
N LYS A 387 -17.68 9.04 31.63
CA LYS A 387 -18.36 8.14 32.54
C LYS A 387 -17.33 7.14 33.09
N PRO A 388 -17.09 7.10 34.42
CA PRO A 388 -16.08 6.21 34.98
C PRO A 388 -16.44 4.75 34.75
N LEU A 389 -15.43 3.94 34.40
CA LEU A 389 -15.53 2.48 34.45
C LEU A 389 -15.82 2.04 35.89
N GLU A 390 -16.49 0.90 36.06
CA GLU A 390 -16.77 0.36 37.39
C GLU A 390 -15.46 0.10 38.15
N LYS A 391 -15.29 0.75 39.31
CA LYS A 391 -14.04 0.81 40.10
C LYS A 391 -13.39 -0.54 40.46
N HIS A 392 -14.07 -1.66 40.21
CA HIS A 392 -13.66 -3.02 40.57
C HIS A 392 -13.47 -3.95 39.37
N GLN A 393 -13.48 -3.45 38.13
CA GLN A 393 -13.33 -4.26 36.91
C GLN A 393 -11.89 -4.78 36.73
N ILE A 394 -11.53 -5.78 37.53
CA ILE A 394 -10.32 -6.58 37.36
C ILE A 394 -10.47 -7.40 36.08
N CYS A 395 -9.59 -7.14 35.12
CA CYS A 395 -9.59 -7.80 33.83
C CYS A 395 -8.49 -8.85 33.77
N ILE A 396 -8.88 -10.08 33.47
CA ILE A 396 -7.97 -11.15 33.03
C ILE A 396 -7.85 -11.04 31.50
N ILE A 397 -6.66 -11.26 30.97
CA ILE A 397 -6.38 -11.28 29.53
C ILE A 397 -5.34 -12.36 29.21
N GLU A 398 -5.65 -13.22 28.25
CA GLU A 398 -4.83 -14.35 27.82
C GLU A 398 -3.73 -13.90 26.82
N PRO A 399 -2.65 -14.69 26.61
CA PRO A 399 -1.58 -14.35 25.66
C PRO A 399 -2.09 -14.06 24.25
N GLY A 400 -1.78 -12.88 23.71
CA GLY A 400 -2.22 -12.44 22.38
C GLY A 400 -3.70 -12.05 22.25
N GLU A 401 -4.49 -12.10 23.32
CA GLU A 401 -5.88 -11.58 23.35
C GLU A 401 -5.87 -10.04 23.22
N ILE A 402 -6.91 -9.49 22.58
CA ILE A 402 -7.24 -8.06 22.60
C ILE A 402 -8.55 -7.89 23.36
N LYS A 403 -8.61 -6.93 24.27
CA LYS A 403 -9.77 -6.67 25.12
C LYS A 403 -10.21 -5.21 25.03
N ASP A 404 -11.45 -5.02 24.59
CA ASP A 404 -12.03 -3.70 24.31
C ASP A 404 -12.71 -3.10 25.55
N HIS A 405 -12.46 -1.81 25.78
CA HIS A 405 -13.04 -1.01 26.86
C HIS A 405 -13.79 0.18 26.28
N ILE A 406 -15.12 0.17 26.42
CA ILE A 406 -15.98 1.26 25.94
C ILE A 406 -16.05 2.34 27.01
N ILE A 407 -15.53 3.52 26.68
CA ILE A 407 -15.49 4.70 27.56
C ILE A 407 -16.39 5.77 26.95
N VAL A 408 -17.44 6.17 27.66
CA VAL A 408 -18.33 7.25 27.22
C VAL A 408 -17.68 8.58 27.56
N LEU A 409 -17.34 9.35 26.53
CA LEU A 409 -16.72 10.68 26.60
C LEU A 409 -17.79 11.76 26.42
N ASN A 410 -17.76 12.78 27.28
CA ASN A 410 -18.75 13.84 27.40
C ASN A 410 -18.08 15.21 27.17
N PRO A 411 -18.05 15.71 25.92
CA PRO A 411 -17.40 16.96 25.55
C PRO A 411 -18.22 18.16 26.06
N LYS A 412 -17.67 18.93 27.01
CA LYS A 412 -18.34 20.08 27.65
C LYS A 412 -18.00 21.43 27.05
N LYS A 413 -16.78 21.58 26.52
CA LYS A 413 -16.31 22.81 25.86
C LYS A 413 -15.39 22.48 24.70
N ILE A 414 -15.40 23.36 23.70
CA ILE A 414 -14.41 23.40 22.62
C ILE A 414 -13.02 23.61 23.22
N GLY A 415 -12.04 22.84 22.78
CA GLY A 415 -10.66 22.89 23.27
C GLY A 415 -9.91 21.60 23.00
N ILE A 416 -8.72 21.49 23.59
CA ILE A 416 -7.85 20.32 23.54
C ILE A 416 -7.56 19.91 24.99
N THR A 417 -7.53 18.61 25.28
CA THR A 417 -7.13 18.09 26.59
C THR A 417 -6.47 16.72 26.46
N ASN A 418 -5.63 16.33 27.40
CA ASN A 418 -5.00 15.03 27.38
C ASN A 418 -5.76 14.02 28.26
N MET A 419 -5.78 12.77 27.81
CA MET A 419 -6.18 11.61 28.60
C MET A 419 -5.02 10.62 28.68
N THR A 420 -4.83 10.01 29.84
CA THR A 420 -3.89 8.90 30.03
C THR A 420 -4.66 7.64 30.36
N PHE A 421 -4.42 6.58 29.59
CA PHE A 421 -4.98 5.25 29.78
C PHE A 421 -3.85 4.34 30.26
N SER A 422 -3.86 3.95 31.54
CA SER A 422 -2.81 3.12 32.15
C SER A 422 -3.39 1.77 32.55
N ALA A 423 -2.89 0.69 31.97
CA ALA A 423 -3.13 -0.68 32.42
C ALA A 423 -2.20 -0.99 33.59
N VAL A 424 -2.76 -1.13 34.79
CA VAL A 424 -2.00 -1.42 36.01
C VAL A 424 -2.23 -2.85 36.49
N SER A 425 -1.16 -3.52 36.91
CA SER A 425 -1.19 -4.86 37.49
C SER A 425 -1.92 -4.91 38.85
N HIS A 426 -2.13 -6.11 39.39
CA HIS A 426 -2.65 -6.31 40.75
C HIS A 426 -1.80 -5.64 41.86
N GLN A 427 -0.53 -5.33 41.60
CA GLN A 427 0.37 -4.59 42.50
C GLN A 427 0.36 -3.07 42.26
N ASN A 428 -0.58 -2.56 41.46
CA ASN A 428 -0.64 -1.18 40.96
C ASN A 428 0.62 -0.71 40.20
N LYS A 429 1.49 -1.62 39.74
CA LYS A 429 2.56 -1.28 38.80
C LYS A 429 1.98 -1.09 37.41
N ASN A 430 2.37 -0.01 36.73
CA ASN A 430 2.05 0.22 35.32
C ASN A 430 2.71 -0.86 34.47
N ILE A 431 1.94 -1.48 33.58
CA ILE A 431 2.37 -2.55 32.66
C ILE A 431 1.95 -2.27 31.21
N GLY A 432 1.47 -1.04 30.93
CA GLY A 432 1.06 -0.57 29.61
C GLY A 432 0.38 0.81 29.73
N GLU A 433 0.80 1.78 28.93
CA GLU A 433 0.26 3.15 28.99
C GLU A 433 0.10 3.78 27.60
N LEU A 434 -1.00 4.53 27.43
CA LEU A 434 -1.23 5.42 26.30
C LEU A 434 -1.54 6.83 26.79
N LYS A 435 -0.81 7.82 26.26
CA LYS A 435 -1.17 9.25 26.39
C LYS A 435 -1.80 9.71 25.08
N ALA A 436 -3.02 10.22 25.17
CA ALA A 436 -3.85 10.61 24.06
C ALA A 436 -4.19 12.10 24.15
N ILE A 437 -4.02 12.81 23.03
CA ILE A 437 -4.48 14.20 22.89
C ILE A 437 -5.88 14.14 22.30
N ILE A 438 -6.83 14.80 22.96
CA ILE A 438 -8.25 14.75 22.62
C ILE A 438 -8.75 16.17 22.28
N PRO A 439 -8.99 16.47 20.99
CA PRO A 439 -9.60 17.72 20.53
C PRO A 439 -11.13 17.62 20.53
N ILE A 440 -11.80 18.74 20.79
CA ILE A 440 -13.26 18.86 20.79
C ILE A 440 -13.69 19.93 19.78
N HIS A 441 -14.20 19.46 18.65
CA HIS A 441 -14.47 20.28 17.47
C HIS A 441 -15.79 21.06 17.55
N ALA A 442 -15.82 22.17 16.82
CA ALA A 442 -17.02 22.91 16.43
C ALA A 442 -16.83 23.56 15.05
N HIS A 443 -17.89 24.10 14.47
CA HIS A 443 -17.84 24.79 13.17
C HIS A 443 -17.01 26.07 13.26
N GLY A 444 -16.17 26.36 12.25
CA GLY A 444 -15.29 27.54 12.26
C GLY A 444 -14.26 27.54 13.40
N LYS A 445 -13.91 26.36 13.93
CA LYS A 445 -12.90 26.20 14.99
C LYS A 445 -11.85 25.17 14.60
N ASN A 446 -10.61 25.59 14.81
CA ASN A 446 -9.40 24.88 14.46
C ASN A 446 -8.65 24.49 15.75
N HIS A 447 -7.81 23.47 15.64
CA HIS A 447 -6.94 22.99 16.69
C HIS A 447 -5.53 22.81 16.12
N VAL A 448 -4.54 23.31 16.84
CA VAL A 448 -3.13 22.97 16.61
C VAL A 448 -2.57 22.31 17.86
N TYR A 449 -1.91 21.17 17.68
CA TYR A 449 -1.26 20.44 18.77
C TYR A 449 -0.12 19.55 18.26
N GLU A 450 0.66 19.05 19.22
CA GLU A 450 1.88 18.30 18.96
C GLU A 450 1.77 16.89 19.59
N THR A 451 1.88 15.85 18.78
CA THR A 451 2.01 14.45 19.23
C THR A 451 3.48 14.03 19.27
N LYS A 452 3.81 12.80 19.70
CA LYS A 452 5.19 12.28 19.68
C LYS A 452 5.85 12.42 18.29
N GLU A 453 5.11 12.11 17.23
CA GLU A 453 5.63 11.96 15.86
C GLU A 453 5.20 13.07 14.90
N TYR A 454 4.07 13.74 15.17
CA TYR A 454 3.44 14.69 14.26
C TYR A 454 3.09 16.02 14.90
N LEU A 455 3.21 17.09 14.12
CA LEU A 455 2.40 18.29 14.28
C LEU A 455 1.04 18.07 13.63
N VAL A 456 -0.03 18.54 14.27
CA VAL A 456 -1.40 18.39 13.79
C VAL A 456 -2.08 19.75 13.75
N LEU A 457 -2.68 20.08 12.60
CA LEU A 457 -3.61 21.20 12.40
C LEU A 457 -4.92 20.60 11.88
N GLU A 458 -6.01 20.76 12.61
CA GLU A 458 -7.28 20.17 12.20
C GLU A 458 -8.53 20.96 12.61
N ASN A 459 -9.62 20.69 11.90
CA ASN A 459 -10.93 21.29 12.13
C ASN A 459 -12.02 20.22 11.98
N MET A 460 -13.30 20.60 11.84
CA MET A 460 -14.37 19.61 11.73
C MET A 460 -14.49 18.88 10.37
N TYR A 461 -13.59 19.10 9.40
CA TYR A 461 -13.60 18.46 8.08
C TYR A 461 -12.24 17.90 7.68
N ILE A 462 -11.15 18.62 7.94
CA ILE A 462 -9.81 18.28 7.50
C ILE A 462 -8.88 18.13 8.70
N THR A 463 -8.04 17.09 8.65
CA THR A 463 -6.88 16.93 9.53
C THR A 463 -5.62 16.96 8.69
N VAL A 464 -4.71 17.88 9.00
CA VAL A 464 -3.37 18.00 8.42
C VAL A 464 -2.37 17.49 9.46
N GLN A 465 -1.62 16.45 9.12
CA GLN A 465 -0.55 15.91 9.97
C GLN A 465 0.80 16.07 9.27
N ILE A 466 1.83 16.45 10.02
CA ILE A 466 3.19 16.58 9.47
C ILE A 466 4.18 15.87 10.37
N SER A 467 4.89 14.92 9.78
CA SER A 467 5.95 14.15 10.43
C SER A 467 7.09 15.08 10.86
N LYS A 468 7.40 15.11 12.15
CA LYS A 468 8.51 15.88 12.72
C LYS A 468 9.88 15.44 12.21
N SER A 469 10.04 14.16 11.89
CA SER A 469 11.33 13.59 11.47
C SER A 469 11.61 13.75 9.97
N THR A 470 10.58 13.98 9.15
CA THR A 470 10.73 14.02 7.68
C THR A 470 10.14 15.26 7.02
N GLY A 471 9.27 16.01 7.71
CA GLY A 471 8.55 17.15 7.14
C GLY A 471 7.45 16.75 6.17
N CYS A 472 7.17 15.44 6.05
CA CYS A 472 6.15 14.92 5.15
C CYS A 472 4.75 15.20 5.69
N LEU A 473 3.93 15.82 4.85
CA LEU A 473 2.57 16.26 5.11
C LEU A 473 1.54 15.24 4.61
N TYR A 474 0.47 15.07 5.37
CA TYR A 474 -0.65 14.19 5.13
C TYR A 474 -1.96 14.95 5.36
N ILE A 475 -2.93 14.83 4.44
CA ILE A 475 -4.23 15.50 4.54
C ILE A 475 -5.35 14.46 4.51
N TYR A 476 -6.20 14.45 5.54
CA TYR A 476 -7.31 13.50 5.70
C TYR A 476 -8.68 14.21 5.69
N ASP A 477 -9.73 13.57 5.15
CA ASP A 477 -11.13 13.91 5.51
C ASP A 477 -11.46 13.27 6.85
N LEU A 478 -11.52 14.10 7.90
CA LEU A 478 -11.78 13.67 9.28
C LEU A 478 -13.14 12.94 9.43
N ARG A 479 -14.10 13.17 8.53
CA ARG A 479 -15.42 12.51 8.60
C ARG A 479 -15.38 11.05 8.13
N LYS A 480 -14.39 10.70 7.31
CA LYS A 480 -14.20 9.36 6.72
C LYS A 480 -12.92 8.67 7.17
N GLN A 481 -12.04 9.38 7.89
CA GLN A 481 -10.66 8.96 8.18
C GLN A 481 -9.86 8.60 6.92
N GLN A 482 -10.22 9.20 5.78
CA GLN A 482 -9.66 8.88 4.47
C GLN A 482 -8.50 9.83 4.13
N LEU A 483 -7.32 9.29 3.87
CA LEU A 483 -6.16 10.05 3.39
C LEU A 483 -6.38 10.50 1.94
N LEU A 484 -6.29 11.81 1.69
CA LEU A 484 -6.60 12.45 0.40
C LEU A 484 -5.33 12.82 -0.38
N ALA A 485 -4.34 13.36 0.31
CA ALA A 485 -3.08 13.81 -0.26
C ALA A 485 -1.90 13.52 0.67
N LYS A 486 -0.74 13.26 0.08
CA LYS A 486 0.56 13.20 0.76
C LYS A 486 1.53 14.14 0.04
N GLU A 487 2.36 14.87 0.77
CA GLU A 487 3.40 15.72 0.21
C GLU A 487 4.74 15.49 0.93
N ALA A 488 5.82 15.25 0.19
CA ALA A 488 7.16 15.23 0.80
C ALA A 488 7.63 16.64 1.16
N TRP A 489 8.68 16.74 1.99
CA TRP A 489 9.32 18.03 2.23
C TRP A 489 9.86 18.61 0.90
N PRO A 490 9.71 19.92 0.65
CA PRO A 490 10.17 20.55 -0.58
C PRO A 490 11.70 20.54 -0.70
N ASP A 491 12.19 20.37 -1.92
CA ASP A 491 13.62 20.55 -2.21
C ASP A 491 13.91 22.00 -2.62
N LEU A 492 15.03 22.51 -2.10
CA LEU A 492 15.64 23.76 -2.54
C LEU A 492 16.80 23.43 -3.48
N ASP A 493 16.69 23.88 -4.73
CA ASP A 493 17.61 23.60 -5.84
C ASP A 493 17.86 22.12 -6.18
N TYR A 494 18.66 21.88 -7.22
CA TYR A 494 19.11 20.56 -7.64
C TYR A 494 20.31 20.11 -6.77
N PRO A 495 20.46 18.81 -6.47
CA PRO A 495 19.60 17.69 -6.85
C PRO A 495 18.34 17.58 -5.98
N PHE A 496 17.30 17.00 -6.57
CA PHE A 496 15.94 16.97 -6.04
C PHE A 496 15.69 15.69 -5.20
N LEU A 497 16.25 15.67 -3.99
CA LEU A 497 16.42 14.47 -3.13
C LEU A 497 15.18 13.97 -2.38
N ASN A 498 14.08 14.73 -2.27
CA ASN A 498 12.92 14.29 -1.51
C ASN A 498 12.05 13.29 -2.27
N ALA A 499 12.31 12.00 -2.03
CA ALA A 499 11.47 10.91 -2.52
C ALA A 499 10.11 10.86 -1.79
N VAL A 500 9.03 10.72 -2.55
CA VAL A 500 7.67 10.91 -2.00
C VAL A 500 7.10 9.66 -1.33
N LYS A 501 7.62 8.48 -1.68
CA LYS A 501 7.17 7.23 -1.07
C LYS A 501 7.84 7.00 0.28
N GLU A 502 9.16 7.14 0.33
CA GLU A 502 9.99 7.10 1.53
C GLU A 502 10.59 8.51 1.74
N PRO A 503 9.90 9.38 2.51
CA PRO A 503 10.39 10.71 2.79
C PRO A 503 11.74 10.65 3.51
N LYS A 504 12.67 11.47 3.05
CA LYS A 504 13.99 11.60 3.67
C LYS A 504 13.84 12.12 5.11
N VAL A 505 14.68 11.64 6.03
CA VAL A 505 14.83 12.25 7.36
C VAL A 505 15.49 13.62 7.21
N ASN A 506 14.91 14.62 7.87
CA ASN A 506 15.32 16.03 7.77
C ASN A 506 15.45 16.61 9.19
N GLU A 507 16.39 17.54 9.37
CA GLU A 507 16.57 18.26 10.63
C GLU A 507 15.63 19.47 10.63
N LEU A 508 14.55 19.38 11.41
CA LEU A 508 13.43 20.32 11.41
C LEU A 508 13.20 20.89 12.81
N SER A 509 12.95 22.20 12.86
CA SER A 509 12.35 22.91 13.99
C SER A 509 10.98 23.46 13.60
N TRP A 510 10.16 23.85 14.58
CA TRP A 510 8.81 24.34 14.33
C TRP A 510 8.31 25.30 15.41
N GLU A 511 7.29 26.09 15.06
CA GLU A 511 6.63 27.05 15.92
C GLU A 511 5.12 27.06 15.64
N ILE A 512 4.29 27.06 16.69
CA ILE A 512 2.83 27.22 16.57
C ILE A 512 2.52 28.70 16.63
N THR A 513 2.02 29.28 15.53
CA THR A 513 1.81 30.73 15.40
C THR A 513 0.38 31.17 15.70
N SER A 514 -0.61 30.29 15.52
CA SER A 514 -2.00 30.51 15.93
C SER A 514 -2.75 29.19 16.18
N ASP A 515 -4.04 29.27 16.53
CA ASP A 515 -4.95 28.12 16.57
C ASP A 515 -5.33 27.59 15.17
N SER A 516 -4.91 28.30 14.11
CA SER A 516 -5.20 27.99 12.71
C SER A 516 -3.96 27.79 11.85
N CYS A 517 -2.75 27.95 12.39
CA CYS A 517 -1.51 27.92 11.64
C CYS A 517 -0.29 27.52 12.49
N PHE A 518 0.65 26.82 11.86
CA PHE A 518 1.99 26.59 12.40
C PHE A 518 3.04 26.69 11.29
N GLU A 519 4.30 26.76 11.68
CA GLU A 519 5.44 26.91 10.77
C GLU A 519 6.52 25.87 11.07
N ILE A 520 7.17 25.35 10.03
CA ILE A 520 8.27 24.39 10.11
C ILE A 520 9.47 24.98 9.36
N ILE A 521 10.67 24.81 9.91
CA ILE A 521 11.92 25.34 9.38
C ILE A 521 12.93 24.19 9.25
N HIS A 522 13.54 24.04 8.07
CA HIS A 522 14.67 23.12 7.89
C HIS A 522 15.98 23.79 8.32
N GLU A 523 16.68 23.20 9.28
CA GLU A 523 17.84 23.84 9.91
C GLU A 523 18.97 24.15 8.93
N ALA A 524 19.28 23.20 8.04
CA ALA A 524 20.42 23.32 7.13
C ALA A 524 20.20 24.28 5.94
N THR A 525 18.95 24.46 5.46
CA THR A 525 18.66 25.33 4.30
C THR A 525 17.86 26.59 4.64
N ARG A 526 17.38 26.71 5.89
CA ARG A 526 16.45 27.77 6.35
C ARG A 526 15.19 27.91 5.48
N LEU A 527 14.84 26.86 4.73
CA LEU A 527 13.56 26.74 4.03
C LEU A 527 12.46 26.65 5.08
N LYS A 528 11.55 27.62 5.05
CA LYS A 528 10.44 27.78 5.97
C LYS A 528 9.14 27.44 5.25
N ARG A 529 8.29 26.65 5.89
CA ARG A 529 6.99 26.20 5.41
C ARG A 529 5.92 26.58 6.44
N SER A 530 5.02 27.47 6.05
CA SER A 530 3.91 27.96 6.87
C SER A 530 2.60 27.36 6.39
N ILE A 531 1.80 26.79 7.29
CA ILE A 531 0.65 25.94 6.95
C ILE A 531 -0.54 26.35 7.78
N CYS A 532 -1.54 26.91 7.11
CA CYS A 532 -2.71 27.49 7.76
C CYS A 532 -4.02 27.01 7.12
N PHE A 533 -5.12 27.00 7.87
CA PHE A 533 -6.45 26.98 7.27
C PHE A 533 -6.81 28.37 6.74
N LEU A 534 -7.14 28.46 5.45
CA LEU A 534 -7.79 29.64 4.86
C LEU A 534 -9.31 29.59 5.09
N SER A 535 -9.87 28.38 5.16
CA SER A 535 -11.27 28.13 5.54
C SER A 535 -11.41 26.71 6.10
N ASP A 536 -12.60 26.37 6.59
CA ASP A 536 -12.96 25.03 7.08
C ASP A 536 -12.67 23.89 6.05
N LYS A 537 -12.53 24.19 4.76
CA LYS A 537 -12.20 23.20 3.71
C LYS A 537 -10.93 23.48 2.90
N ILE A 538 -10.19 24.55 3.18
CA ILE A 538 -9.04 24.98 2.37
C ILE A 538 -7.79 25.08 3.24
N VAL A 539 -6.80 24.23 2.95
CA VAL A 539 -5.45 24.30 3.52
C VAL A 539 -4.57 25.13 2.59
N GLN A 540 -3.93 26.18 3.10
CA GLN A 540 -2.91 26.95 2.42
C GLN A 540 -1.53 26.53 2.93
N ILE A 541 -0.58 26.35 2.01
CA ILE A 541 0.84 26.09 2.29
C ILE A 541 1.65 27.19 1.62
N ASN A 542 2.45 27.90 2.41
CA ASN A 542 3.36 28.94 1.95
C ASN A 542 4.81 28.49 2.18
N ASP A 543 5.58 28.33 1.11
CA ASP A 543 7.01 28.01 1.16
C ASP A 543 7.84 29.27 0.93
N PHE A 544 8.84 29.47 1.80
CA PHE A 544 9.74 30.62 1.81
C PHE A 544 11.20 30.20 1.96
N ALA A 545 12.06 30.63 1.03
CA ALA A 545 13.51 30.51 1.16
C ALA A 545 14.20 31.83 0.81
N GLN A 546 15.18 32.25 1.62
CA GLN A 546 16.02 33.41 1.29
C GLN A 546 17.00 33.07 0.16
N GLU A 547 17.59 31.89 0.24
CA GLU A 547 18.59 31.40 -0.72
C GLU A 547 17.97 30.49 -1.79
N GLY A 548 18.81 30.08 -2.74
CA GLY A 548 18.47 29.18 -3.83
C GLY A 548 17.78 29.83 -5.04
N LYS A 549 17.67 29.04 -6.12
CA LYS A 549 17.07 29.46 -7.41
C LYS A 549 15.76 28.76 -7.71
N TYR A 550 15.57 27.53 -7.26
CA TYR A 550 14.40 26.69 -7.50
C TYR A 550 13.84 26.12 -6.19
N ILE A 551 12.52 26.00 -6.09
CA ILE A 551 11.84 25.15 -5.09
C ILE A 551 10.99 24.13 -5.83
N LYS A 552 11.09 22.85 -5.45
CA LYS A 552 10.23 21.78 -5.97
C LYS A 552 9.35 21.21 -4.87
N ILE A 553 8.04 21.20 -5.13
CA ILE A 553 7.04 20.57 -4.25
C ILE A 553 6.61 19.19 -4.78
N TYR A 554 6.13 18.35 -3.87
CA TYR A 554 6.04 16.90 -4.05
C TYR A 554 4.66 16.29 -3.73
N PRO A 555 3.55 16.85 -4.25
CA PRO A 555 2.21 16.36 -3.95
C PRO A 555 1.96 14.97 -4.58
N TRP A 556 1.12 14.17 -3.93
CA TRP A 556 0.68 12.85 -4.38
C TRP A 556 -0.81 12.68 -4.08
N CYS A 557 -1.62 12.36 -5.10
CA CYS A 557 -3.04 12.10 -4.94
C CYS A 557 -3.27 10.68 -4.38
N MET A 558 -3.95 10.58 -3.23
CA MET A 558 -4.24 9.30 -2.58
C MET A 558 -5.64 8.76 -2.94
N LEU A 559 -6.38 9.47 -3.80
CA LEU A 559 -7.61 8.98 -4.42
C LEU A 559 -7.28 8.14 -5.66
N TYR A 560 -7.23 6.82 -5.48
CA TYR A 560 -6.77 5.87 -6.49
C TYR A 560 -7.80 5.50 -7.56
N ASP A 561 -9.07 5.72 -7.25
CA ASP A 561 -10.23 5.61 -8.13
C ASP A 561 -10.57 6.94 -8.82
N ALA A 562 -9.74 7.98 -8.65
CA ALA A 562 -10.11 9.30 -9.15
C ALA A 562 -10.04 9.47 -10.68
N LYS A 563 -10.86 10.41 -11.16
CA LYS A 563 -10.74 11.04 -12.48
C LYS A 563 -9.93 12.32 -12.30
N MET A 564 -8.88 12.50 -13.10
CA MET A 564 -8.04 13.69 -13.05
C MET A 564 -8.46 14.66 -14.15
N THR A 565 -8.72 15.92 -13.78
CA THR A 565 -9.14 16.99 -14.68
C THR A 565 -8.13 18.14 -14.64
N VAL A 566 -7.56 18.49 -15.81
CA VAL A 566 -6.48 19.48 -16.00
C VAL A 566 -6.88 20.56 -17.02
N PRO A 567 -6.85 21.86 -16.67
CA PRO A 567 -7.21 22.96 -17.57
C PRO A 567 -6.03 23.42 -18.45
N LEU A 568 -5.99 22.95 -19.69
CA LEU A 568 -5.03 23.38 -20.70
C LEU A 568 -5.65 24.42 -21.65
N LYS A 569 -4.81 25.23 -22.31
CA LYS A 569 -5.26 26.19 -23.35
C LYS A 569 -5.91 25.53 -24.57
N SER A 570 -5.74 24.22 -24.73
CA SER A 570 -6.43 23.39 -25.73
C SER A 570 -7.81 22.91 -25.26
N GLY A 571 -8.26 23.28 -24.05
CA GLY A 571 -9.45 22.79 -23.39
C GLY A 571 -9.16 21.91 -22.16
N LEU A 572 -10.21 21.59 -21.40
CA LEU A 572 -10.15 20.69 -20.25
C LEU A 572 -9.77 19.26 -20.71
N VAL A 573 -8.68 18.73 -20.17
CA VAL A 573 -8.30 17.32 -20.32
C VAL A 573 -8.73 16.57 -19.08
N SER A 574 -9.69 15.66 -19.22
CA SER A 574 -10.18 14.82 -18.12
C SER A 574 -10.07 13.34 -18.48
N LYS A 575 -9.42 12.54 -17.63
CA LYS A 575 -9.26 11.09 -17.83
C LYS A 575 -9.32 10.31 -16.50
N PRO A 576 -9.83 9.07 -16.49
CA PRO A 576 -9.66 8.15 -15.37
C PRO A 576 -8.18 7.85 -15.13
N MET A 577 -7.80 7.68 -13.86
CA MET A 577 -6.41 7.40 -13.49
C MET A 577 -6.08 5.92 -13.68
N VAL A 578 -5.17 5.63 -14.61
CA VAL A 578 -4.73 4.27 -14.97
C VAL A 578 -3.23 4.15 -14.72
N TYR A 579 -2.87 3.34 -13.72
CA TYR A 579 -1.48 3.08 -13.35
C TYR A 579 -0.80 2.40 -14.54
N GLY A 580 0.30 2.96 -15.04
CA GLY A 580 1.00 2.39 -16.21
C GLY A 580 0.64 3.05 -17.54
N GLU A 581 -0.39 3.93 -17.60
CA GLU A 581 -0.82 4.56 -18.86
C GLU A 581 -1.00 6.08 -18.76
N TYR A 582 -1.83 6.60 -17.85
CA TYR A 582 -2.11 8.04 -17.80
C TYR A 582 -2.35 8.62 -16.38
N PRO A 583 -1.66 9.72 -16.02
CA PRO A 583 -0.42 10.20 -16.66
C PRO A 583 0.65 9.09 -16.59
N TYR A 584 1.63 9.11 -17.51
CA TYR A 584 2.51 7.96 -17.73
C TYR A 584 3.22 7.49 -16.45
N ALA A 585 3.49 6.19 -16.36
CA ALA A 585 4.28 5.59 -15.29
C ALA A 585 5.79 5.86 -15.45
N LEU A 586 6.15 7.13 -15.61
CA LEU A 586 7.52 7.61 -15.56
C LEU A 586 7.67 8.54 -14.35
N HIS A 587 8.83 8.46 -13.70
CA HIS A 587 9.17 9.35 -12.60
C HIS A 587 9.49 10.74 -13.13
N ASP A 588 9.33 11.79 -12.31
CA ASP A 588 9.89 13.11 -12.60
C ASP A 588 11.37 13.04 -13.02
N TYR A 589 12.13 12.15 -12.36
CA TYR A 589 13.56 11.88 -12.55
C TYR A 589 13.87 11.02 -13.80
N GLU A 590 12.84 10.72 -14.59
CA GLU A 590 12.89 10.06 -15.90
C GLU A 590 12.19 10.94 -16.95
N PHE A 591 12.15 12.25 -16.70
CA PHE A 591 11.58 13.22 -17.61
C PHE A 591 12.11 13.04 -19.04
N VAL A 592 11.16 12.91 -19.96
CA VAL A 592 11.36 12.96 -21.40
C VAL A 592 10.56 14.17 -21.91
N ASN A 593 11.08 14.83 -22.95
CA ASN A 593 10.31 15.86 -23.62
C ASN A 593 9.09 15.25 -24.35
N GLN A 594 8.03 16.06 -24.54
CA GLN A 594 6.81 15.70 -25.31
C GLN A 594 5.86 14.64 -24.68
N PHE A 595 5.67 14.68 -23.35
CA PHE A 595 4.61 13.91 -22.68
C PHE A 595 3.18 14.37 -23.04
N ASP A 596 2.21 13.46 -22.84
CA ASP A 596 0.75 13.68 -22.94
C ASP A 596 0.23 14.91 -22.17
N LEU A 597 0.89 15.29 -21.06
CA LEU A 597 0.64 16.55 -20.36
C LEU A 597 1.85 17.47 -20.50
N PRO A 598 1.64 18.73 -20.89
CA PRO A 598 2.74 19.65 -21.18
C PRO A 598 3.49 20.04 -19.90
N SER A 599 4.82 20.08 -19.95
CA SER A 599 5.61 20.50 -18.79
C SER A 599 5.80 22.02 -18.68
N HIS A 600 5.50 22.77 -19.74
CA HIS A 600 5.64 24.22 -19.76
C HIS A 600 4.39 24.91 -19.22
N PRO A 601 4.51 25.83 -18.24
CA PRO A 601 3.36 26.48 -17.60
C PRO A 601 2.52 27.29 -18.59
N ASN A 602 3.12 27.81 -19.66
CA ASN A 602 2.41 28.58 -20.70
C ASN A 602 1.35 27.79 -21.48
N MET A 603 1.29 26.46 -21.33
CA MET A 603 0.27 25.60 -21.96
C MET A 603 -0.99 25.43 -21.10
N TYR A 604 -0.94 25.80 -19.82
CA TYR A 604 -2.07 25.73 -18.89
C TYR A 604 -2.93 26.99 -19.05
N GLU A 605 -4.24 26.82 -18.98
CA GLU A 605 -5.17 27.95 -18.88
C GLU A 605 -5.21 28.46 -17.43
N ARG A 606 -5.26 27.52 -16.47
CA ARG A 606 -5.38 27.80 -15.04
C ARG A 606 -4.45 26.89 -14.24
N ASN A 607 -4.01 27.35 -13.08
CA ASN A 607 -3.05 26.63 -12.24
C ASN A 607 -3.74 25.75 -11.19
N TYR A 608 -4.59 24.81 -11.64
CA TYR A 608 -5.22 23.82 -10.77
C TYR A 608 -5.23 22.41 -11.38
N THR A 609 -5.45 21.40 -10.56
CA THR A 609 -5.83 20.05 -10.98
C THR A 609 -6.89 19.52 -10.01
N LEU A 610 -7.98 19.01 -10.55
CA LEU A 610 -9.09 18.42 -9.79
C LEU A 610 -8.99 16.90 -9.87
N PHE A 611 -9.20 16.23 -8.74
CA PHE A 611 -9.32 14.78 -8.61
C PHE A 611 -10.72 14.44 -8.09
N GLU A 612 -11.55 13.87 -8.95
CA GLU A 612 -12.94 13.49 -8.65
C GLU A 612 -13.00 12.00 -8.26
N SER A 613 -13.57 11.65 -7.10
CA SER A 613 -13.85 10.26 -6.68
C SER A 613 -15.31 10.14 -6.24
N GLN A 614 -15.92 8.95 -6.35
CA GLN A 614 -17.35 8.66 -6.09
C GLN A 614 -17.91 9.30 -4.81
N ASN A 615 -17.08 9.51 -3.78
CA ASN A 615 -17.52 10.07 -2.51
C ASN A 615 -16.84 11.40 -2.14
N ILE A 616 -15.78 11.82 -2.84
CA ILE A 616 -14.91 12.91 -2.39
C ILE A 616 -14.11 13.52 -3.56
N ASN A 617 -14.04 14.85 -3.58
CA ASN A 617 -13.31 15.60 -4.59
C ASN A 617 -12.18 16.39 -3.88
N ILE A 618 -10.96 16.34 -4.43
CA ILE A 618 -9.84 17.17 -3.96
C ILE A 618 -9.27 18.00 -5.10
N GLY A 619 -9.19 19.32 -4.88
CA GLY A 619 -8.49 20.24 -5.76
C GLY A 619 -7.09 20.53 -5.25
N PHE A 620 -6.12 20.60 -6.17
CA PHE A 620 -4.76 21.07 -5.93
C PHE A 620 -4.52 22.32 -6.76
N ILE A 621 -4.17 23.44 -6.13
CA ILE A 621 -4.02 24.76 -6.77
C ILE A 621 -2.62 25.30 -6.46
N TRP A 622 -1.92 25.91 -7.43
CA TRP A 622 -0.58 26.46 -7.24
C TRP A 622 -0.43 27.91 -7.74
N LYS A 623 0.38 28.73 -7.04
CA LYS A 623 0.56 30.16 -7.32
C LYS A 623 2.02 30.58 -7.14
N GLY A 624 2.57 31.25 -8.16
CA GLY A 624 3.92 31.83 -8.16
C GLY A 624 4.57 31.76 -9.55
N ASN A 625 5.82 32.23 -9.66
CA ASN A 625 6.63 31.99 -10.86
C ASN A 625 7.06 30.52 -10.96
N ILE A 626 6.62 29.84 -12.02
CA ILE A 626 6.77 28.40 -12.30
C ILE A 626 7.79 28.22 -13.42
N GLU A 627 8.77 27.32 -13.26
CA GLU A 627 9.67 26.89 -14.36
C GLU A 627 9.04 25.71 -15.12
N ARG A 628 8.60 24.67 -14.40
CA ARG A 628 8.08 23.40 -14.96
C ARG A 628 6.98 22.81 -14.09
N ILE A 629 6.03 22.13 -14.73
CA ILE A 629 4.97 21.32 -14.11
C ILE A 629 5.22 19.87 -14.55
N LEU A 630 5.37 18.93 -13.62
CA LEU A 630 5.71 17.54 -13.94
C LEU A 630 4.59 16.60 -13.47
N PHE A 631 3.86 16.04 -14.42
CA PHE A 631 2.95 14.92 -14.18
C PHE A 631 3.68 13.59 -14.36
N GLY A 632 3.28 12.60 -13.56
CA GLY A 632 3.84 11.26 -13.56
C GLY A 632 3.16 10.42 -12.47
N LEU A 633 3.90 9.48 -11.88
CA LEU A 633 3.41 8.47 -10.94
C LEU A 633 2.68 8.98 -9.67
N ARG A 634 2.83 10.27 -9.32
CA ARG A 634 2.15 10.88 -8.16
C ARG A 634 0.76 11.40 -8.49
N TRP A 635 0.49 11.57 -9.78
CA TRP A 635 -0.71 12.12 -10.42
C TRP A 635 -1.08 13.56 -10.08
N MET A 636 -0.88 14.00 -8.83
CA MET A 636 -0.70 15.43 -8.56
C MET A 636 0.60 15.91 -9.20
N PRO A 637 0.61 17.10 -9.83
CA PRO A 637 1.79 17.60 -10.51
C PRO A 637 2.85 18.07 -9.52
N ALA A 638 4.09 17.61 -9.71
CA ALA A 638 5.23 18.21 -9.05
C ALA A 638 5.54 19.55 -9.70
N VAL A 639 5.41 20.64 -8.95
CA VAL A 639 5.63 21.99 -9.47
C VAL A 639 7.05 22.43 -9.10
N ILE A 640 7.84 22.78 -10.11
CA ILE A 640 9.16 23.41 -9.94
C ILE A 640 8.95 24.90 -10.11
N PHE A 641 9.07 25.64 -9.02
CA PHE A 641 9.06 27.09 -9.00
C PHE A 641 10.46 27.66 -9.12
N LYS A 642 10.55 28.90 -9.58
CA LYS A 642 11.82 29.63 -9.77
C LYS A 642 11.78 30.99 -9.11
N ARG A 643 12.92 31.44 -8.56
CA ARG A 643 13.13 32.83 -8.13
C ARG A 643 13.14 33.73 -9.35
N ASN A 644 12.32 34.77 -9.38
CA ASN A 644 12.51 35.83 -10.39
C ASN A 644 13.85 36.52 -10.15
N ASP A 645 14.54 36.96 -11.20
CA ASP A 645 15.85 37.63 -11.07
C ASP A 645 15.78 38.97 -10.29
N LYS A 646 14.56 39.49 -10.05
CA LYS A 646 14.27 40.69 -9.25
C LYS A 646 13.83 40.38 -7.81
N GLU A 647 13.57 39.12 -7.46
CA GLU A 647 13.13 38.69 -6.14
C GLU A 647 14.33 38.39 -5.23
N LYS A 648 14.34 38.97 -4.02
CA LYS A 648 15.39 38.70 -3.01
C LYS A 648 15.27 37.30 -2.38
N CYS A 649 14.11 36.68 -2.46
CA CYS A 649 13.76 35.41 -1.83
C CYS A 649 12.76 34.65 -2.71
N ILE A 650 12.66 33.33 -2.55
CA ILE A 650 11.62 32.53 -3.16
C ILE A 650 10.43 32.48 -2.20
N THR A 651 9.28 32.99 -2.60
CA THR A 651 7.99 32.79 -1.90
C THR A 651 7.01 32.13 -2.86
N LYS A 652 6.39 31.01 -2.47
CA LYS A 652 5.40 30.27 -3.28
C LYS A 652 4.24 29.81 -2.42
N THR A 653 3.08 29.64 -3.03
CA THR A 653 1.88 29.19 -2.33
C THR A 653 1.16 28.12 -3.13
N HIS A 654 0.72 27.06 -2.46
CA HIS A 654 -0.22 26.09 -3.00
C HIS A 654 -1.31 25.77 -1.99
N TYR A 655 -2.39 25.18 -2.48
CA TYR A 655 -3.60 24.92 -1.72
C TYR A 655 -4.11 23.53 -2.00
N TYR A 656 -4.67 22.92 -0.96
CA TYR A 656 -5.52 21.74 -1.06
C TYR A 656 -6.92 22.14 -0.65
N THR A 657 -7.90 21.83 -1.49
CA THR A 657 -9.32 22.10 -1.24
C THR A 657 -10.13 20.81 -1.23
N LEU A 658 -10.96 20.63 -0.20
CA LEU A 658 -11.93 19.55 -0.10
C LEU A 658 -13.26 20.02 -0.70
N CYS A 659 -13.61 19.52 -1.88
CA CYS A 659 -14.85 19.90 -2.55
C CYS A 659 -15.99 18.91 -2.25
N SER A 660 -17.22 19.41 -2.34
CA SER A 660 -18.41 18.58 -2.34
C SER A 660 -18.45 17.68 -3.58
N HIS A 661 -19.13 16.54 -3.45
CA HIS A 661 -19.33 15.61 -4.57
C HIS A 661 -20.22 16.23 -5.67
N ASP A 662 -21.15 17.12 -5.28
CA ASP A 662 -22.26 17.56 -6.14
C ASP A 662 -21.93 18.80 -6.99
N SER A 663 -20.73 19.38 -6.86
CA SER A 663 -20.29 20.53 -7.67
C SER A 663 -18.90 20.28 -8.26
N LYS A 664 -18.83 20.10 -9.58
CA LYS A 664 -17.56 20.04 -10.33
C LYS A 664 -16.89 21.41 -10.42
N ASP A 665 -17.68 22.46 -10.34
CA ASP A 665 -17.23 23.84 -10.47
C ASP A 665 -16.63 24.39 -9.17
N GLU A 666 -16.81 23.72 -8.01
CA GLU A 666 -16.33 24.22 -6.69
C GLU A 666 -14.79 24.42 -6.64
N VAL A 667 -13.99 23.60 -7.34
CA VAL A 667 -12.52 23.85 -7.46
C VAL A 667 -12.24 25.09 -8.32
N GLU A 668 -13.06 25.32 -9.35
CA GLU A 668 -12.92 26.45 -10.25
C GLU A 668 -13.39 27.75 -9.58
N GLU A 669 -14.49 27.72 -8.83
CA GLU A 669 -14.95 28.79 -7.95
C GLU A 669 -13.86 29.14 -6.92
N ILE A 670 -13.30 28.15 -6.22
CA ILE A 670 -12.25 28.36 -5.21
C ILE A 670 -10.95 28.90 -5.84
N TYR A 671 -10.56 28.40 -7.02
CA TYR A 671 -9.46 28.97 -7.79
C TYR A 671 -9.74 30.43 -8.15
N ASN A 672 -10.93 30.69 -8.68
CA ASN A 672 -11.39 32.02 -9.08
C ASN A 672 -11.54 32.96 -7.88
N ASP A 673 -11.79 32.49 -6.65
CA ASP A 673 -11.82 33.31 -5.44
C ASP A 673 -10.40 33.59 -4.91
N ILE A 674 -9.49 32.61 -4.96
CA ILE A 674 -8.06 32.78 -4.67
C ILE A 674 -7.36 33.74 -5.67
N THR A 675 -8.00 34.00 -6.82
CA THR A 675 -7.60 35.02 -7.81
C THR A 675 -8.55 36.23 -7.93
N SER A 676 -9.77 36.16 -7.37
CA SER A 676 -10.98 36.98 -7.61
C SER A 676 -11.50 36.98 -9.08
N HIS A 677 -12.78 37.15 -9.45
CA HIS A 677 -14.07 37.47 -8.77
C HIS A 677 -15.30 36.87 -9.52
N THR A 678 -16.31 36.34 -8.80
CA THR A 678 -17.73 36.08 -9.22
C THR A 678 -18.00 35.08 -10.38
N SER A 679 -18.97 34.14 -10.32
CA SER A 679 -20.37 34.27 -9.91
C SER A 679 -21.12 32.91 -9.73
N LYS A 680 -22.26 32.96 -9.03
CA LYS A 680 -23.22 31.90 -8.61
C LYS A 680 -23.43 30.68 -9.56
N PHE A 681 -23.59 29.48 -8.97
CA PHE A 681 -24.42 28.41 -9.53
C PHE A 681 -25.42 27.76 -8.56
N ILE A 682 -26.43 27.08 -9.13
CA ILE A 682 -27.61 26.53 -8.45
C ILE A 682 -27.54 25.00 -8.43
N SER A 683 -27.66 24.37 -7.25
CA SER A 683 -27.75 22.91 -7.14
C SER A 683 -29.18 22.41 -7.39
N ASN A 684 -29.38 21.68 -8.50
CA ASN A 684 -30.62 20.95 -8.74
C ASN A 684 -30.61 19.64 -7.92
N LYS A 685 -31.44 19.58 -6.87
CA LYS A 685 -31.75 18.32 -6.16
C LYS A 685 -33.08 17.75 -6.64
N ILE A 686 -33.09 16.48 -7.01
CA ILE A 686 -34.31 15.75 -7.37
C ILE A 686 -35.01 15.32 -6.06
N PRO A 687 -36.29 15.68 -5.84
CA PRO A 687 -36.89 15.60 -4.50
C PRO A 687 -37.61 14.28 -4.15
N TYR A 688 -37.47 13.20 -4.94
CA TYR A 688 -38.31 12.00 -4.83
C TYR A 688 -37.53 10.67 -4.89
N SER A 689 -38.04 9.60 -4.26
CA SER A 689 -37.52 8.22 -4.43
C SER A 689 -38.63 7.14 -4.38
N ILE A 690 -38.42 6.00 -5.06
CA ILE A 690 -39.36 4.86 -5.08
C ILE A 690 -38.77 3.67 -4.29
N GLU A 691 -39.56 3.13 -3.37
CA GLU A 691 -39.34 1.88 -2.65
C GLU A 691 -40.35 0.81 -3.10
N THR A 692 -39.98 -0.46 -2.99
CA THR A 692 -40.80 -1.63 -3.39
C THR A 692 -40.44 -2.78 -2.47
N ASP A 693 -41.31 -3.79 -2.38
CA ASP A 693 -40.96 -5.05 -1.74
C ASP A 693 -39.74 -5.69 -2.46
N GLN A 694 -39.03 -6.58 -1.76
CA GLN A 694 -37.72 -7.07 -2.22
C GLN A 694 -37.80 -8.28 -3.16
N PHE A 695 -38.89 -9.04 -3.09
CA PHE A 695 -39.08 -10.27 -3.85
C PHE A 695 -40.47 -10.29 -4.46
N HIS A 696 -40.53 -10.12 -5.76
CA HIS A 696 -41.75 -10.29 -6.53
C HIS A 696 -41.69 -11.66 -7.19
N ILE A 697 -42.55 -12.56 -6.73
CA ILE A 697 -42.61 -13.93 -7.25
C ILE A 697 -43.51 -13.92 -8.48
N ILE A 698 -43.04 -14.53 -9.56
CA ILE A 698 -43.90 -14.94 -10.68
C ILE A 698 -44.08 -16.45 -10.60
N ASN A 699 -45.34 -16.91 -10.50
CA ASN A 699 -45.61 -18.34 -10.47
C ASN A 699 -45.47 -18.95 -11.89
N GLU A 700 -45.46 -20.28 -11.98
CA GLU A 700 -45.36 -21.01 -13.26
C GLU A 700 -46.51 -20.70 -14.23
N ASN A 701 -47.62 -20.13 -13.74
CA ASN A 701 -48.76 -19.67 -14.54
C ASN A 701 -48.59 -18.23 -15.06
N GLY A 702 -47.57 -17.48 -14.63
CA GLY A 702 -47.27 -16.12 -15.07
C GLY A 702 -47.90 -14.99 -14.24
N GLU A 703 -48.46 -15.29 -13.06
CA GLU A 703 -49.10 -14.29 -12.19
C GLU A 703 -48.07 -13.58 -11.30
N PHE A 704 -48.17 -12.26 -11.18
CA PHE A 704 -47.26 -11.41 -10.40
C PHE A 704 -48.00 -10.48 -9.43
N HIS A 705 -47.33 -10.13 -8.33
CA HIS A 705 -47.76 -9.12 -7.36
C HIS A 705 -46.60 -8.18 -7.01
N ILE A 706 -46.80 -6.87 -7.18
CA ILE A 706 -45.81 -5.81 -6.98
C ILE A 706 -46.39 -4.72 -6.09
N HIS A 707 -45.89 -4.64 -4.85
CA HIS A 707 -46.23 -3.61 -3.87
C HIS A 707 -45.01 -2.71 -3.56
N GLY A 708 -45.25 -1.46 -3.17
CA GLY A 708 -44.21 -0.50 -2.84
C GLY A 708 -44.70 0.84 -2.32
N SER A 709 -43.78 1.81 -2.17
CA SER A 709 -44.10 3.18 -1.75
C SER A 709 -43.26 4.25 -2.46
N LEU A 710 -43.83 5.44 -2.64
CA LEU A 710 -43.18 6.62 -3.22
C LEU A 710 -42.94 7.64 -2.11
N LYS A 711 -41.68 8.05 -1.90
CA LYS A 711 -41.25 8.98 -0.86
C LYS A 711 -41.01 10.38 -1.42
N ASN A 712 -41.51 11.39 -0.71
CA ASN A 712 -41.17 12.79 -0.94
C ASN A 712 -40.12 13.26 0.08
N LEU A 713 -38.97 13.74 -0.41
CA LEU A 713 -37.84 14.18 0.42
C LEU A 713 -37.90 15.67 0.79
N PHE A 714 -38.76 16.45 0.13
CA PHE A 714 -38.93 17.88 0.36
C PHE A 714 -40.43 18.20 0.39
N SER A 715 -41.01 18.26 1.59
CA SER A 715 -42.44 18.46 1.89
C SER A 715 -43.19 19.37 0.91
N SER A 716 -43.74 18.75 -0.15
CA SER A 716 -44.45 19.38 -1.27
C SER A 716 -45.64 18.51 -1.67
N ILE A 717 -46.57 19.08 -2.45
CA ILE A 717 -47.79 18.36 -2.89
C ILE A 717 -47.38 17.26 -3.89
N LEU A 718 -47.77 16.01 -3.60
CA LEU A 718 -47.49 14.87 -4.45
C LEU A 718 -48.62 14.71 -5.48
N LYS A 719 -48.34 15.04 -6.76
CA LYS A 719 -49.28 14.93 -7.88
C LYS A 719 -48.57 14.39 -9.13
N GLY A 720 -49.08 13.29 -9.69
CA GLY A 720 -48.40 12.66 -10.82
C GLY A 720 -48.92 11.27 -11.20
N LYS A 721 -48.17 10.62 -12.11
CA LYS A 721 -48.52 9.33 -12.69
C LYS A 721 -47.45 8.28 -12.39
N LEU A 722 -47.87 7.10 -11.94
CA LEU A 722 -47.05 5.91 -11.73
C LEU A 722 -47.35 4.89 -12.84
N THR A 723 -46.33 4.35 -13.52
CA THR A 723 -46.50 3.45 -14.68
C THR A 723 -45.59 2.23 -14.54
N LEU A 724 -46.18 1.03 -14.48
CA LEU A 724 -45.48 -0.26 -14.50
C LEU A 724 -45.47 -0.83 -15.92
N PHE A 725 -44.31 -1.18 -16.45
CA PHE A 725 -44.11 -1.65 -17.82
C PHE A 725 -43.15 -2.85 -17.88
N PHE A 726 -43.48 -3.91 -18.62
CA PHE A 726 -42.61 -5.08 -18.86
C PHE A 726 -42.05 -5.07 -20.29
N PRO A 727 -40.81 -4.63 -20.54
CA PRO A 727 -40.33 -4.40 -21.90
C PRO A 727 -40.23 -5.66 -22.78
N GLN A 728 -40.19 -6.85 -22.18
CA GLN A 728 -40.04 -8.13 -22.89
C GLN A 728 -41.38 -8.74 -23.30
N THR A 729 -42.50 -8.21 -22.78
CA THR A 729 -43.86 -8.69 -23.08
C THR A 729 -44.83 -7.58 -23.50
N SER A 730 -44.38 -6.32 -23.47
CA SER A 730 -45.17 -5.12 -23.75
C SER A 730 -46.41 -4.93 -22.86
N TYR A 731 -46.45 -5.59 -21.69
CA TYR A 731 -47.48 -5.37 -20.68
C TYR A 731 -47.26 -4.01 -20.00
N GLU A 732 -48.32 -3.21 -19.84
CA GLU A 732 -48.29 -1.91 -19.16
C GLU A 732 -49.50 -1.76 -18.24
N GLN A 733 -49.30 -1.13 -17.07
CA GLN A 733 -50.34 -0.82 -16.10
C GLN A 733 -50.04 0.53 -15.43
N GLN A 734 -51.06 1.35 -15.22
CA GLN A 734 -50.90 2.75 -14.79
C GLN A 734 -51.74 3.04 -13.53
N LEU A 735 -51.24 3.93 -12.68
CA LEU A 735 -51.88 4.39 -11.46
C LEU A 735 -51.67 5.90 -11.30
N PHE A 736 -52.73 6.65 -11.02
CA PHE A 736 -52.72 8.12 -10.95
C PHE A 736 -52.81 8.58 -9.50
N ILE A 737 -52.02 9.60 -9.14
CA ILE A 737 -51.93 10.15 -7.78
C ILE A 737 -52.55 11.56 -7.77
N GLN A 738 -53.66 11.72 -7.05
CA GLN A 738 -54.39 12.98 -6.93
C GLN A 738 -54.05 13.69 -5.61
N ASP A 739 -53.57 14.94 -5.72
CA ASP A 739 -53.32 15.94 -4.67
C ASP A 739 -53.26 15.43 -3.22
N ILE A 740 -52.12 14.83 -2.86
CA ILE A 740 -51.86 14.36 -1.49
C ILE A 740 -51.05 15.41 -0.72
N GLU A 741 -51.70 16.10 0.21
CA GLU A 741 -51.05 16.95 1.22
C GLU A 741 -50.62 16.11 2.44
N SER A 742 -49.36 15.65 2.52
CA SER A 742 -48.68 15.38 3.82
C SER A 742 -47.22 14.94 3.65
N ILE A 743 -46.57 14.72 4.80
CA ILE A 743 -45.18 14.24 5.00
C ILE A 743 -45.09 12.69 4.87
N SER A 744 -46.14 12.01 4.38
CA SER A 744 -46.22 10.53 4.36
C SER A 744 -45.88 9.90 3.00
N ASN A 745 -45.34 8.67 3.02
CA ASN A 745 -45.05 7.89 1.81
C ASN A 745 -46.37 7.44 1.15
N PHE A 746 -46.44 7.48 -0.18
CA PHE A 746 -47.60 6.97 -0.92
C PHE A 746 -47.41 5.49 -1.29
N ASN A 747 -48.18 4.59 -0.70
CA ASN A 747 -48.12 3.15 -1.01
C ASN A 747 -48.92 2.80 -2.27
N PHE A 748 -48.43 1.85 -3.07
CA PHE A 748 -49.05 1.38 -4.31
C PHE A 748 -48.98 -0.15 -4.45
N GLU A 749 -49.91 -0.72 -5.22
CA GLU A 749 -49.90 -2.13 -5.61
C GLU A 749 -50.24 -2.28 -7.10
N PHE A 750 -49.57 -3.22 -7.77
CA PHE A 750 -49.88 -3.73 -9.10
C PHE A 750 -49.93 -5.25 -9.06
N SER A 751 -50.95 -5.83 -9.69
CA SER A 751 -51.06 -7.28 -9.89
C SER A 751 -51.59 -7.58 -11.29
N GLY A 752 -51.21 -8.74 -11.84
CA GLY A 752 -51.52 -9.09 -13.21
C GLY A 752 -50.88 -10.40 -13.68
N LYS A 753 -50.89 -10.63 -15.01
CA LYS A 753 -50.42 -11.88 -15.62
C LYS A 753 -49.61 -11.60 -16.89
N VAL A 754 -48.40 -12.14 -16.97
CA VAL A 754 -47.44 -11.95 -18.08
C VAL A 754 -46.81 -13.28 -18.51
N ASN A 755 -46.26 -13.33 -19.73
CA ASN A 755 -45.55 -14.52 -20.20
C ASN A 755 -44.19 -14.66 -19.49
N TRP A 756 -44.16 -15.52 -18.47
CA TRP A 756 -43.01 -15.72 -17.57
C TRP A 756 -41.73 -16.16 -18.29
N SER A 757 -41.82 -16.84 -19.44
CA SER A 757 -40.64 -17.29 -20.20
C SER A 757 -39.88 -16.14 -20.88
N LYS A 758 -40.36 -14.89 -20.73
CA LYS A 758 -39.77 -13.66 -21.25
C LYS A 758 -39.79 -12.51 -20.23
N ALA A 759 -40.79 -12.46 -19.33
CA ALA A 759 -40.99 -11.38 -18.37
C ALA A 759 -40.01 -11.44 -17.18
N HIS A 760 -38.75 -11.08 -17.43
CA HIS A 760 -37.67 -11.15 -16.43
C HIS A 760 -37.62 -9.93 -15.48
N TYR A 761 -38.18 -8.79 -15.88
CA TYR A 761 -38.28 -7.59 -15.05
C TYR A 761 -39.38 -6.63 -15.55
N ALA A 762 -39.89 -5.79 -14.64
CA ALA A 762 -40.70 -4.62 -14.93
C ALA A 762 -39.93 -3.31 -14.67
N VAL A 763 -40.46 -2.21 -15.20
CA VAL A 763 -39.97 -0.84 -15.07
C VAL A 763 -41.12 -0.01 -14.50
N LEU A 764 -40.88 0.65 -13.38
CA LEU A 764 -41.84 1.47 -12.66
C LEU A 764 -41.40 2.94 -12.72
N THR A 765 -42.11 3.76 -13.47
CA THR A 765 -41.81 5.18 -13.66
C THR A 765 -42.83 6.05 -12.93
N TYR A 766 -42.36 6.94 -12.06
CA TYR A 766 -43.14 8.08 -11.55
C TYR A 766 -42.83 9.33 -12.38
N GLN A 767 -43.87 10.08 -12.74
CA GLN A 767 -43.77 11.35 -13.45
C GLN A 767 -44.59 12.41 -12.70
N ASP A 768 -43.91 13.46 -12.23
CA ASP A 768 -44.46 14.59 -11.50
C ASP A 768 -45.11 15.61 -12.47
N GLU A 769 -46.38 15.92 -12.26
CA GLU A 769 -47.13 16.88 -13.08
C GLU A 769 -46.74 18.34 -12.81
N LEU A 770 -46.26 18.66 -11.60
CA LEU A 770 -45.95 20.03 -11.18
C LEU A 770 -44.54 20.46 -11.59
N ASN A 771 -43.53 19.62 -11.32
CA ASN A 771 -42.12 19.97 -11.60
C ASN A 771 -41.53 19.34 -12.87
N ARG A 772 -42.32 18.55 -13.63
CA ARG A 772 -41.90 17.80 -14.83
C ARG A 772 -40.75 16.81 -14.62
N ASN A 773 -40.39 16.51 -13.37
CA ASN A 773 -39.37 15.52 -13.04
C ASN A 773 -39.95 14.10 -13.20
N ALA A 774 -39.11 13.16 -13.64
CA ALA A 774 -39.46 11.74 -13.67
C ALA A 774 -38.37 10.91 -12.98
N ILE A 775 -38.78 9.91 -12.21
CA ILE A 775 -37.89 8.92 -11.60
C ILE A 775 -38.36 7.53 -11.99
N THR A 776 -37.42 6.61 -12.19
CA THR A 776 -37.71 5.26 -12.67
C THR A 776 -36.99 4.23 -11.81
N LYS A 777 -37.70 3.17 -11.43
CA LYS A 777 -37.19 2.01 -10.70
C LYS A 777 -37.42 0.74 -11.49
N LYS A 778 -36.50 -0.22 -11.42
CA LYS A 778 -36.63 -1.54 -12.05
C LYS A 778 -37.02 -2.57 -11.01
N ILE A 779 -37.77 -3.60 -11.40
CA ILE A 779 -38.37 -4.60 -10.50
C ILE A 779 -38.19 -5.99 -11.10
N TYR A 780 -37.62 -6.94 -10.37
CA TYR A 780 -37.22 -8.26 -10.88
C TYR A 780 -38.15 -9.38 -10.40
N LEU A 781 -38.32 -10.44 -11.20
CA LEU A 781 -39.22 -11.56 -10.91
C LEU A 781 -38.48 -12.90 -10.71
N PHE A 782 -38.94 -13.72 -9.76
CA PHE A 782 -38.31 -15.00 -9.36
C PHE A 782 -39.22 -16.23 -9.52
N LEU A 783 -38.62 -17.39 -9.81
CA LEU A 783 -39.29 -18.71 -9.99
C LEU A 783 -38.81 -19.74 -8.94
N LYS A 784 -39.55 -20.84 -8.75
CA LYS A 784 -39.30 -21.88 -7.72
C LYS A 784 -38.58 -23.12 -8.28
N GLY A 785 -37.59 -23.65 -7.57
CA GLY A 785 -36.93 -24.93 -7.93
C GLY A 785 -35.74 -25.32 -7.04
N ARG A 786 -35.19 -26.53 -7.24
CA ARG A 786 -34.21 -27.19 -6.34
C ARG A 786 -32.85 -27.44 -7.03
N ASN A 787 -31.76 -27.06 -6.36
CA ASN A 787 -30.38 -27.28 -6.83
C ASN A 787 -29.81 -28.64 -6.41
N LYS A 788 -28.67 -29.04 -6.99
CA LYS A 788 -27.98 -30.31 -6.70
C LYS A 788 -26.55 -30.08 -6.22
N LEU A 789 -26.21 -30.67 -5.07
CA LEU A 789 -24.86 -30.81 -4.54
C LEU A 789 -24.42 -32.28 -4.61
N THR A 790 -23.15 -32.56 -4.92
CA THR A 790 -22.61 -33.93 -4.95
C THR A 790 -21.13 -33.94 -4.58
N TYR A 791 -20.72 -34.86 -3.69
CA TYR A 791 -19.32 -35.05 -3.30
C TYR A 791 -18.73 -36.31 -3.95
N SER A 792 -17.42 -36.29 -4.22
CA SER A 792 -16.68 -37.41 -4.81
C SER A 792 -15.45 -37.75 -3.97
N GLU A 793 -15.58 -38.77 -3.12
CA GLU A 793 -14.49 -39.29 -2.27
C GLU A 793 -13.23 -39.64 -3.07
N LYS A 794 -13.40 -40.33 -4.22
CA LYS A 794 -12.29 -40.79 -5.07
C LYS A 794 -11.47 -39.65 -5.66
N LYS A 795 -12.07 -38.46 -5.85
CA LYS A 795 -11.38 -37.28 -6.39
C LYS A 795 -11.06 -36.21 -5.35
N GLN A 796 -11.63 -36.31 -4.15
CA GLN A 796 -11.57 -35.28 -3.12
C GLN A 796 -12.11 -33.94 -3.67
N GLU A 797 -13.30 -33.98 -4.28
CA GLU A 797 -13.93 -32.87 -5.01
C GLU A 797 -15.43 -32.75 -4.69
N TYR A 798 -15.92 -31.53 -4.48
CA TYR A 798 -17.34 -31.17 -4.45
C TYR A 798 -17.77 -30.62 -5.81
N LEU A 799 -18.98 -30.99 -6.26
CA LEU A 799 -19.64 -30.50 -7.47
C LEU A 799 -20.96 -29.80 -7.11
N VAL A 800 -21.13 -28.57 -7.59
CA VAL A 800 -22.31 -27.73 -7.41
C VAL A 800 -23.00 -27.55 -8.76
N GLN A 801 -24.32 -27.79 -8.83
CA GLN A 801 -25.09 -27.64 -10.07
C GLN A 801 -26.44 -26.95 -9.79
N ASN A 802 -26.76 -25.92 -10.58
CA ASN A 802 -28.05 -25.21 -10.56
C ASN A 802 -28.71 -25.18 -11.96
N ASN A 803 -28.60 -26.30 -12.69
CA ASN A 803 -28.92 -26.49 -14.11
C ASN A 803 -28.08 -25.66 -15.10
N VAL A 804 -27.81 -24.39 -14.82
CA VAL A 804 -27.11 -23.47 -15.74
C VAL A 804 -25.64 -23.26 -15.42
N LEU A 805 -25.20 -23.38 -14.16
CA LEU A 805 -23.80 -23.36 -13.75
C LEU A 805 -23.35 -24.73 -13.23
N ASN A 806 -22.08 -25.04 -13.48
CA ASN A 806 -21.37 -26.14 -12.83
C ASN A 806 -20.08 -25.61 -12.19
N LEU A 807 -19.89 -25.90 -10.90
CA LEU A 807 -18.72 -25.47 -10.13
C LEU A 807 -18.05 -26.69 -9.46
N LYS A 808 -16.72 -26.83 -9.60
CA LYS A 808 -15.94 -27.87 -8.90
C LYS A 808 -14.95 -27.26 -7.91
N ILE A 809 -14.97 -27.78 -6.68
CA ILE A 809 -14.10 -27.34 -5.58
C ILE A 809 -13.29 -28.54 -5.07
N LYS A 810 -11.96 -28.40 -4.98
CA LYS A 810 -11.06 -29.47 -4.56
C LYS A 810 -10.67 -29.33 -3.08
N VAL A 811 -10.64 -30.46 -2.37
CA VAL A 811 -10.52 -30.55 -0.90
C VAL A 811 -9.07 -30.58 -0.40
N ASN A 812 -8.07 -30.59 -1.29
CA ASN A 812 -6.66 -30.51 -0.89
C ASN A 812 -6.27 -29.10 -0.36
N GLN A 813 -5.00 -28.96 0.06
CA GLN A 813 -4.33 -27.89 0.84
C GLN A 813 -4.63 -26.38 0.56
N SER A 814 -5.60 -26.02 -0.28
CA SER A 814 -5.93 -24.63 -0.60
C SER A 814 -7.41 -24.40 -1.02
N SER A 815 -8.29 -25.39 -0.87
CA SER A 815 -9.76 -25.21 -1.00
C SER A 815 -10.23 -24.54 -2.30
N LYS A 816 -9.61 -24.89 -3.43
CA LYS A 816 -9.68 -24.15 -4.70
C LYS A 816 -10.86 -24.56 -5.56
N ILE A 817 -11.49 -23.58 -6.23
CA ILE A 817 -12.28 -23.83 -7.44
C ILE A 817 -11.32 -24.25 -8.57
N THR A 818 -11.59 -25.39 -9.20
CA THR A 818 -10.77 -25.97 -10.29
C THR A 818 -11.45 -25.91 -11.66
N GLU A 819 -12.77 -25.77 -11.68
CA GLU A 819 -13.56 -25.63 -12.90
C GLU A 819 -14.84 -24.83 -12.61
N PHE A 820 -15.17 -23.89 -13.49
CA PHE A 820 -16.40 -23.13 -13.48
C PHE A 820 -16.95 -23.03 -14.92
N MET A 821 -18.17 -23.53 -15.13
CA MET A 821 -18.81 -23.64 -16.44
C MET A 821 -20.19 -22.98 -16.41
N TYR A 822 -20.61 -22.41 -17.54
CA TYR A 822 -21.99 -22.01 -17.82
C TYR A 822 -22.50 -22.83 -19.00
N LYS A 823 -23.57 -23.62 -18.79
CA LYS A 823 -24.01 -24.69 -19.70
C LYS A 823 -22.82 -25.62 -20.04
N ASP A 824 -22.46 -25.68 -21.32
CA ASP A 824 -21.32 -26.41 -21.89
C ASP A 824 -20.05 -25.54 -22.08
N LYS A 825 -20.16 -24.21 -21.89
CA LYS A 825 -19.08 -23.23 -22.13
C LYS A 825 -18.23 -23.02 -20.87
N GLU A 826 -16.91 -23.06 -21.06
CA GLU A 826 -15.92 -22.81 -20.00
C GLU A 826 -15.91 -21.32 -19.59
N ILE A 827 -15.98 -21.02 -18.29
CA ILE A 827 -15.71 -19.67 -17.75
C ILE A 827 -14.26 -19.59 -17.27
N LEU A 828 -13.82 -20.66 -16.62
CA LEU A 828 -12.51 -20.81 -15.98
C LEU A 828 -12.22 -22.29 -15.72
N LYS A 829 -10.97 -22.70 -15.95
CA LYS A 829 -10.50 -24.09 -15.76
C LYS A 829 -9.00 -24.12 -15.46
N GLU A 830 -8.57 -24.98 -14.54
CA GLU A 830 -7.16 -25.15 -14.18
C GLU A 830 -6.34 -25.73 -15.35
N ASN A 831 -5.25 -25.05 -15.74
CA ASN A 831 -4.22 -25.54 -16.66
C ASN A 831 -2.85 -25.57 -15.97
N SER A 832 -2.07 -26.63 -16.19
CA SER A 832 -0.88 -26.98 -15.38
C SER A 832 0.40 -26.17 -15.66
N VAL A 833 0.32 -24.95 -16.19
CA VAL A 833 1.45 -24.29 -16.90
C VAL A 833 2.32 -23.39 -16.00
N LEU A 834 1.84 -22.97 -14.82
CA LEU A 834 2.53 -21.98 -13.96
C LEU A 834 3.31 -22.57 -12.77
N SER A 835 4.01 -23.70 -12.97
CA SER A 835 4.77 -24.40 -11.91
C SER A 835 5.99 -23.67 -11.31
N SER A 836 6.36 -22.49 -11.80
CA SER A 836 7.60 -21.78 -11.38
C SER A 836 7.39 -20.58 -10.42
N TYR A 837 6.15 -20.40 -9.96
CA TYR A 837 5.72 -19.57 -8.83
C TYR A 837 4.55 -20.30 -8.15
N ASN A 838 4.18 -19.96 -6.91
CA ASN A 838 3.02 -20.58 -6.24
C ASN A 838 1.64 -20.16 -6.81
N PHE A 839 1.61 -19.60 -8.03
CA PHE A 839 0.43 -19.01 -8.66
C PHE A 839 -0.08 -19.92 -9.77
N LEU A 840 -1.24 -20.53 -9.56
CA LEU A 840 -1.93 -21.34 -10.57
C LEU A 840 -2.91 -20.46 -11.36
N PRO A 841 -3.12 -20.71 -12.66
CA PRO A 841 -4.09 -19.96 -13.45
C PRO A 841 -5.52 -20.42 -13.11
N GLY A 842 -6.47 -19.49 -13.14
CA GLY A 842 -7.89 -19.80 -12.92
C GLY A 842 -8.24 -20.13 -11.47
N VAL A 843 -7.61 -19.52 -10.47
CA VAL A 843 -7.94 -19.78 -9.07
C VAL A 843 -8.61 -18.58 -8.40
N MET A 844 -9.73 -18.86 -7.74
CA MET A 844 -10.36 -17.99 -6.74
C MET A 844 -9.64 -18.18 -5.41
N ILE A 845 -8.82 -17.21 -4.98
CA ILE A 845 -8.01 -17.32 -3.74
C ILE A 845 -8.45 -16.26 -2.73
N PRO A 846 -8.93 -16.65 -1.54
CA PRO A 846 -9.02 -15.76 -0.38
C PRO A 846 -7.65 -15.59 0.27
N THR A 847 -7.29 -14.37 0.64
CA THR A 847 -6.06 -14.03 1.36
C THR A 847 -6.37 -13.06 2.50
N ALA A 848 -5.56 -13.13 3.55
CA ALA A 848 -5.75 -12.42 4.80
C ALA A 848 -4.43 -11.80 5.24
N ASN A 849 -4.42 -10.48 5.46
CA ASN A 849 -3.22 -9.73 5.81
C ASN A 849 -3.35 -9.14 7.22
N SER A 850 -2.28 -9.25 8.01
CA SER A 850 -2.26 -8.86 9.43
C SER A 850 -1.94 -7.38 9.71
N TYR A 851 -1.62 -6.65 8.67
CA TYR A 851 -1.29 -5.23 8.70
C TYR A 851 -2.24 -4.49 7.76
N THR A 852 -2.45 -3.19 8.02
CA THR A 852 -3.24 -2.33 7.12
C THR A 852 -2.58 -2.38 5.74
N PRO A 853 -3.27 -2.83 4.68
CA PRO A 853 -2.69 -2.82 3.35
C PRO A 853 -2.38 -1.39 2.94
N ASP A 854 -1.15 -1.13 2.50
CA ASP A 854 -1.03 -0.11 1.47
C ASP A 854 -1.63 -0.77 0.23
N CYS A 855 -2.77 -0.27 -0.24
CA CYS A 855 -3.45 -0.81 -1.42
C CYS A 855 -2.50 -0.90 -2.64
N ARG A 856 -1.42 -0.10 -2.68
CA ARG A 856 -0.36 -0.12 -3.69
C ARG A 856 0.67 -1.26 -3.52
N LYS A 857 0.79 -1.88 -2.35
CA LYS A 857 1.74 -2.98 -2.07
C LYS A 857 1.08 -4.35 -1.94
N ASP A 858 0.00 -4.47 -1.16
CA ASP A 858 -0.36 -5.79 -0.55
C ASP A 858 -1.56 -6.51 -1.18
N LEU A 859 -2.18 -5.90 -2.19
CA LEU A 859 -3.34 -6.47 -2.89
C LEU A 859 -2.97 -7.29 -4.14
N SER A 860 -1.72 -7.24 -4.59
CA SER A 860 -1.27 -8.06 -5.73
C SER A 860 -1.01 -9.50 -5.28
N ILE A 861 -1.22 -10.50 -6.15
CA ILE A 861 -0.94 -11.89 -5.76
C ILE A 861 0.57 -12.13 -5.46
N ASN A 862 1.46 -11.33 -6.04
CA ASN A 862 2.92 -11.46 -5.91
C ASN A 862 3.48 -10.98 -4.55
N SER A 863 2.76 -10.14 -3.82
CA SER A 863 3.23 -9.58 -2.53
C SER A 863 2.96 -10.51 -1.34
N ILE A 864 2.31 -11.64 -1.59
CA ILE A 864 1.76 -12.50 -0.53
C ILE A 864 2.73 -13.63 -0.22
N TYR A 865 3.32 -13.60 0.98
CA TYR A 865 4.01 -14.73 1.57
C TYR A 865 2.97 -15.77 2.03
N LEU A 866 2.53 -16.63 1.10
CA LEU A 866 1.70 -17.80 1.43
C LEU A 866 2.50 -18.79 2.27
N ASN A 867 2.40 -18.68 3.60
CA ASN A 867 2.78 -19.74 4.51
C ASN A 867 1.95 -21.00 4.21
N LYS A 868 2.59 -22.18 4.32
CA LYS A 868 1.92 -23.47 4.09
C LYS A 868 1.09 -23.87 5.30
N SER A 869 -0.04 -23.22 5.51
CA SER A 869 -1.08 -23.68 6.44
C SER A 869 -1.80 -24.92 5.87
N ASN A 870 -2.15 -25.87 6.74
CA ASN A 870 -3.02 -26.99 6.39
C ASN A 870 -4.48 -26.53 6.54
N HIS A 871 -5.31 -26.83 5.55
CA HIS A 871 -6.69 -26.33 5.45
C HIS A 871 -7.69 -27.48 5.50
N SER A 872 -8.82 -27.31 6.22
CA SER A 872 -9.88 -28.32 6.35
C SER A 872 -11.20 -27.83 5.70
N VAL A 873 -11.67 -28.52 4.66
CA VAL A 873 -12.92 -28.16 3.97
C VAL A 873 -14.12 -28.84 4.63
N VAL A 874 -14.99 -28.04 5.24
CA VAL A 874 -16.26 -28.47 5.82
C VAL A 874 -17.43 -27.92 5.01
N ALA A 875 -18.01 -28.74 4.14
CA ALA A 875 -19.24 -28.41 3.43
C ALA A 875 -20.46 -28.81 4.26
N THR A 876 -21.32 -27.85 4.59
CA THR A 876 -22.63 -28.08 5.21
C THR A 876 -23.72 -27.52 4.32
N GLU A 877 -24.66 -28.39 3.90
CA GLU A 877 -25.88 -27.98 3.20
C GLU A 877 -26.85 -27.37 4.21
N ASN A 878 -27.26 -26.12 4.01
CA ASN A 878 -28.15 -25.40 4.92
C ASN A 878 -29.42 -24.95 4.18
N THR A 879 -30.49 -25.73 4.33
CA THR A 879 -31.79 -25.55 3.66
C THR A 879 -32.66 -24.48 4.31
N TYR A 880 -32.18 -23.23 4.34
CA TYR A 880 -33.02 -22.07 4.65
C TYR A 880 -33.61 -21.46 3.37
N LYS A 881 -34.94 -21.64 3.21
CA LYS A 881 -35.77 -21.33 2.02
C LYS A 881 -35.52 -22.26 0.82
N GLU A 882 -36.59 -22.71 0.17
CA GLU A 882 -36.60 -23.77 -0.88
C GLU A 882 -35.89 -23.45 -2.22
N PHE A 883 -35.03 -22.42 -2.28
CA PHE A 883 -34.61 -21.76 -3.54
C PHE A 883 -33.08 -21.59 -3.70
N ILE A 884 -32.29 -21.85 -2.65
CA ILE A 884 -30.87 -21.46 -2.56
C ILE A 884 -30.02 -22.61 -2.02
N ASN A 885 -28.89 -22.92 -2.69
CA ASN A 885 -27.86 -23.81 -2.14
C ASN A 885 -26.65 -23.02 -1.66
N GLN A 886 -26.12 -23.40 -0.50
CA GLN A 886 -24.97 -22.80 0.16
C GLN A 886 -23.89 -23.85 0.42
N ILE A 887 -22.63 -23.50 0.16
CA ILE A 887 -21.46 -24.32 0.47
C ILE A 887 -20.45 -23.46 1.21
N PHE A 888 -19.81 -24.06 2.20
CA PHE A 888 -18.78 -23.40 2.99
C PHE A 888 -17.43 -24.06 2.73
N CYS A 889 -16.40 -23.23 2.58
CA CYS A 889 -14.99 -23.60 2.68
C CYS A 889 -14.41 -22.82 3.86
N GLN A 890 -13.60 -23.46 4.70
CA GLN A 890 -13.09 -22.85 5.92
C GLN A 890 -11.58 -23.12 6.06
N SER A 891 -10.92 -22.27 6.83
CA SER A 891 -9.57 -22.43 7.36
C SER A 891 -9.57 -22.00 8.85
N ASP A 892 -8.39 -22.00 9.47
CA ASP A 892 -8.20 -21.43 10.82
C ASP A 892 -8.23 -19.88 10.81
N GLU A 893 -8.20 -19.25 9.64
CA GLU A 893 -8.07 -17.79 9.44
C GLU A 893 -9.30 -17.15 8.78
N TRP A 894 -10.04 -17.90 7.96
CA TRP A 894 -11.10 -17.38 7.10
C TRP A 894 -12.20 -18.41 6.78
N LYS A 895 -13.35 -17.92 6.30
CA LYS A 895 -14.47 -18.75 5.83
C LYS A 895 -15.08 -18.16 4.56
N VAL A 896 -15.06 -18.91 3.46
CA VAL A 896 -15.75 -18.56 2.22
C VAL A 896 -17.08 -19.31 2.13
N LYS A 897 -18.15 -18.59 1.81
CA LYS A 897 -19.48 -19.10 1.51
C LYS A 897 -19.78 -18.88 0.04
N TYR A 898 -20.03 -19.97 -0.69
CA TYR A 898 -20.52 -19.97 -2.07
C TYR A 898 -22.02 -20.19 -2.06
N THR A 899 -22.78 -19.36 -2.76
CA THR A 899 -24.25 -19.37 -2.76
C THR A 899 -24.76 -19.34 -4.20
N THR A 900 -25.66 -20.26 -4.55
CA THR A 900 -26.26 -20.39 -5.89
C THR A 900 -27.78 -20.38 -5.79
N VAL A 901 -28.44 -19.78 -6.78
CA VAL A 901 -29.91 -19.74 -6.91
C VAL A 901 -30.32 -20.64 -8.07
N TYR A 902 -31.49 -21.29 -7.98
CA TYR A 902 -32.00 -22.17 -9.02
C TYR A 902 -32.19 -21.45 -10.37
N ASP A 903 -31.84 -22.12 -11.48
CA ASP A 903 -31.89 -21.67 -12.89
C ASP A 903 -31.23 -20.32 -13.25
N LEU A 904 -30.61 -19.62 -12.29
CA LEU A 904 -29.93 -18.34 -12.51
C LEU A 904 -28.41 -18.53 -12.66
N PRO A 905 -27.76 -17.91 -13.66
CA PRO A 905 -26.31 -18.01 -13.86
C PRO A 905 -25.53 -17.05 -12.94
N VAL A 906 -25.83 -17.11 -11.64
CA VAL A 906 -25.25 -16.25 -10.59
C VAL A 906 -24.67 -17.09 -9.46
N LEU A 907 -23.43 -16.79 -9.10
CA LEU A 907 -22.70 -17.33 -7.96
C LEU A 907 -22.35 -16.18 -7.01
N GLN A 908 -22.97 -16.13 -5.83
CA GLN A 908 -22.59 -15.20 -4.77
C GLN A 908 -21.50 -15.80 -3.90
N ILE A 909 -20.51 -14.98 -3.55
CA ILE A 909 -19.35 -15.34 -2.76
C ILE A 909 -19.26 -14.37 -1.57
N GLN A 910 -19.18 -14.91 -0.35
CA GLN A 910 -18.91 -14.15 0.87
C GLN A 910 -17.69 -14.73 1.57
N LEU A 911 -16.62 -13.93 1.70
CA LEU A 911 -15.42 -14.24 2.48
C LEU A 911 -15.50 -13.52 3.82
N LYS A 912 -15.43 -14.27 4.91
CA LYS A 912 -15.29 -13.78 6.29
C LYS A 912 -13.89 -14.02 6.82
N SER A 913 -13.36 -13.07 7.60
CA SER A 913 -12.20 -13.31 8.47
C SER A 913 -12.65 -13.97 9.77
N LEU A 914 -11.93 -15.00 10.23
CA LEU A 914 -12.16 -15.70 11.50
C LEU A 914 -11.23 -15.21 12.62
N GLN A 915 -10.10 -14.58 12.29
CA GLN A 915 -9.18 -13.96 13.26
C GLN A 915 -9.20 -12.43 13.09
N LYS A 916 -10.32 -11.79 13.45
CA LYS A 916 -10.52 -10.34 13.28
C LYS A 916 -9.39 -9.51 13.91
N ASP A 917 -8.91 -9.93 15.07
CA ASP A 917 -7.88 -9.22 15.85
C ASP A 917 -6.47 -9.30 15.24
N LYS A 918 -6.24 -10.29 14.36
CA LYS A 918 -4.95 -10.52 13.68
C LYS A 918 -4.98 -10.23 12.19
N ILE A 919 -6.14 -10.01 11.56
CA ILE A 919 -6.30 -9.83 10.12
C ILE A 919 -6.97 -8.48 9.87
N LYS A 920 -6.19 -7.46 9.52
CA LYS A 920 -6.67 -6.09 9.25
C LYS A 920 -7.31 -5.92 7.88
N THR A 921 -7.12 -6.84 6.94
CA THR A 921 -7.84 -6.82 5.64
C THR A 921 -7.86 -8.20 5.00
N SER A 922 -9.00 -8.49 4.36
CA SER A 922 -9.21 -9.64 3.47
C SER A 922 -9.09 -9.20 2.00
N VAL A 923 -8.57 -10.06 1.12
CA VAL A 923 -8.60 -9.87 -0.34
C VAL A 923 -9.05 -11.17 -1.02
N PHE A 924 -9.83 -11.05 -2.09
CA PHE A 924 -10.26 -12.16 -2.93
C PHE A 924 -9.74 -11.95 -4.35
N HIS A 925 -8.95 -12.90 -4.85
CA HIS A 925 -8.29 -12.81 -6.16
C HIS A 925 -8.96 -13.71 -7.18
N LEU A 926 -9.19 -13.19 -8.39
CA LEU A 926 -9.64 -13.91 -9.59
C LEU A 926 -8.58 -13.71 -10.69
N PHE A 927 -8.27 -14.73 -11.49
CA PHE A 927 -7.21 -14.63 -12.51
C PHE A 927 -7.54 -15.36 -13.83
N TRP A 928 -7.39 -14.66 -14.95
CA TRP A 928 -7.54 -15.19 -16.32
C TRP A 928 -6.22 -15.15 -17.09
N GLU A 929 -5.90 -16.22 -17.81
CA GLU A 929 -4.67 -16.31 -18.62
C GLU A 929 -4.71 -15.44 -19.88
N LYS A 930 -3.52 -15.04 -20.36
CA LYS A 930 -3.35 -14.31 -21.63
C LYS A 930 -3.64 -15.16 -22.89
N LYS A 931 -3.81 -16.48 -22.75
CA LYS A 931 -4.08 -17.45 -23.82
C LYS A 931 -5.16 -18.43 -23.36
N GLY A 932 -5.80 -19.14 -24.29
CA GLY A 932 -6.85 -20.13 -24.01
C GLY A 932 -8.24 -19.72 -24.50
N LYS A 933 -9.22 -20.60 -24.30
CA LYS A 933 -10.63 -20.41 -24.73
C LYS A 933 -11.37 -19.33 -23.92
N THR A 934 -10.85 -19.00 -22.74
CA THR A 934 -11.39 -18.06 -21.75
C THR A 934 -10.54 -16.79 -21.66
N LYS A 935 -9.65 -16.53 -22.64
CA LYS A 935 -8.85 -15.31 -22.69
C LYS A 935 -9.79 -14.09 -22.79
N ILE A 936 -9.56 -13.10 -21.92
CA ILE A 936 -10.25 -11.81 -21.99
C ILE A 936 -9.88 -11.08 -23.30
N LYS A 937 -10.92 -10.70 -24.07
CA LYS A 937 -10.83 -9.82 -25.24
C LYS A 937 -10.90 -8.34 -24.86
N LYS A 938 -11.78 -8.01 -23.91
CA LYS A 938 -12.14 -6.65 -23.54
C LYS A 938 -12.68 -6.66 -22.10
N MET A 939 -12.50 -5.56 -21.38
CA MET A 939 -13.07 -5.36 -20.06
C MET A 939 -13.89 -4.07 -20.06
N TYR A 940 -15.03 -4.14 -19.39
CA TYR A 940 -15.90 -3.01 -19.08
C TYR A 940 -15.81 -2.78 -17.57
N TYR A 941 -15.62 -1.56 -17.15
CA TYR A 941 -15.50 -1.22 -15.73
C TYR A 941 -16.14 0.12 -15.45
N TRP A 942 -16.54 0.34 -14.20
CA TRP A 942 -17.11 1.61 -13.76
C TRP A 942 -16.11 2.33 -12.87
N GLN A 943 -16.02 3.64 -13.03
CA GLN A 943 -15.18 4.51 -12.22
C GLN A 943 -15.92 5.84 -12.08
N ASN A 944 -16.27 6.23 -10.85
CA ASN A 944 -17.11 7.39 -10.56
C ASN A 944 -18.48 7.33 -11.28
N GLY A 945 -19.06 6.15 -11.42
CA GLY A 945 -20.32 5.93 -12.13
C GLY A 945 -20.22 5.98 -13.66
N GLU A 946 -19.11 6.44 -14.24
CA GLU A 946 -18.89 6.44 -15.69
C GLU A 946 -18.42 5.05 -16.17
N GLN A 947 -19.08 4.51 -17.20
CA GLN A 947 -18.67 3.25 -17.83
C GLN A 947 -17.45 3.47 -18.73
N ASN A 948 -16.36 2.78 -18.42
CA ASN A 948 -15.10 2.79 -19.15
C ASN A 948 -14.82 1.43 -19.81
N THR A 949 -13.85 1.40 -20.72
CA THR A 949 -13.47 0.21 -21.50
C THR A 949 -11.96 0.05 -21.53
N LEU A 950 -11.49 -1.18 -21.30
CA LEU A 950 -10.07 -1.54 -21.36
C LEU A 950 -9.82 -2.69 -22.35
N LEU A 951 -8.87 -2.50 -23.26
CA LEU A 951 -8.40 -3.53 -24.21
C LEU A 951 -7.04 -4.06 -23.76
N PRO A 952 -6.89 -5.37 -23.43
CA PRO A 952 -5.62 -5.96 -23.00
C PRO A 952 -4.48 -5.74 -24.00
N ASN A 953 -3.42 -5.06 -23.58
CA ASN A 953 -2.29 -4.66 -24.45
C ASN A 953 -0.95 -5.31 -24.07
N GLY A 954 -0.89 -6.01 -22.93
CA GLY A 954 0.30 -6.68 -22.43
C GLY A 954 1.30 -5.79 -21.68
N LYS A 955 0.99 -4.51 -21.45
CA LYS A 955 1.72 -3.65 -20.52
C LYS A 955 1.28 -3.94 -19.08
N GLN A 956 2.16 -3.64 -18.13
CA GLN A 956 1.81 -3.70 -16.71
C GLN A 956 0.94 -2.50 -16.36
N ARG A 957 -0.26 -2.75 -15.84
CA ARG A 957 -1.16 -1.68 -15.39
C ARG A 957 -2.09 -2.12 -14.28
N LYS A 958 -2.44 -1.19 -13.41
CA LYS A 958 -3.44 -1.35 -12.34
C LYS A 958 -4.52 -0.28 -12.49
N ILE A 959 -5.77 -0.63 -12.21
CA ILE A 959 -6.90 0.29 -12.23
C ILE A 959 -7.75 -0.03 -11.00
N TYR A 960 -8.05 0.97 -10.18
CA TYR A 960 -9.10 0.84 -9.17
C TYR A 960 -10.40 1.24 -9.82
N VAL A 961 -11.43 0.46 -9.52
CA VAL A 961 -12.74 0.59 -10.13
C VAL A 961 -13.75 0.67 -9.00
N ASP A 962 -14.97 1.06 -9.34
CA ASP A 962 -16.11 1.06 -8.42
C ASP A 962 -16.44 -0.40 -8.01
N ASN A 963 -17.69 -0.69 -7.67
CA ASN A 963 -18.07 -2.04 -7.27
C ASN A 963 -18.18 -3.07 -8.43
N LYS A 964 -17.95 -2.71 -9.70
CA LYS A 964 -18.36 -3.52 -10.86
C LYS A 964 -17.33 -3.63 -11.99
N VAL A 965 -17.12 -4.86 -12.48
CA VAL A 965 -16.35 -5.19 -13.70
C VAL A 965 -17.12 -6.20 -14.55
N ILE A 966 -17.07 -6.10 -15.88
CA ILE A 966 -17.55 -7.16 -16.81
C ILE A 966 -16.43 -7.53 -17.79
N LEU A 967 -16.18 -8.83 -17.93
CA LEU A 967 -15.15 -9.39 -18.80
C LEU A 967 -15.79 -10.01 -20.05
N GLU A 968 -15.37 -9.58 -21.24
CA GLU A 968 -15.71 -10.23 -22.51
C GLU A 968 -14.67 -11.33 -22.79
N LEU A 969 -15.10 -12.60 -22.81
CA LEU A 969 -14.22 -13.75 -23.02
C LEU A 969 -14.13 -14.15 -24.50
N SER A 970 -13.04 -14.80 -24.89
CA SER A 970 -12.80 -15.18 -26.29
C SER A 970 -13.82 -16.17 -26.86
N ASN A 971 -14.46 -16.97 -26.01
CA ASN A 971 -15.57 -17.88 -26.35
C ASN A 971 -16.97 -17.23 -26.43
N GLY A 972 -17.07 -15.90 -26.28
CA GLY A 972 -18.34 -15.17 -26.42
C GLY A 972 -19.21 -15.14 -25.15
N LEU A 973 -18.65 -15.48 -23.98
CA LEU A 973 -19.31 -15.24 -22.70
C LEU A 973 -18.95 -13.85 -22.14
N PHE A 974 -19.90 -13.26 -21.42
CA PHE A 974 -19.70 -12.06 -20.60
C PHE A 974 -19.79 -12.43 -19.12
N VAL A 975 -18.74 -12.12 -18.35
CA VAL A 975 -18.65 -12.44 -16.91
C VAL A 975 -18.66 -11.15 -16.10
N SER A 976 -19.74 -10.89 -15.40
CA SER A 976 -19.89 -9.75 -14.49
C SER A 976 -19.42 -10.14 -13.08
N ILE A 977 -18.65 -9.25 -12.46
CA ILE A 977 -18.14 -9.33 -11.10
C ILE A 977 -18.62 -8.07 -10.38
N LEU A 978 -19.43 -8.22 -9.33
CA LEU A 978 -20.12 -7.12 -8.66
C LEU A 978 -19.97 -7.24 -7.14
N ALA A 979 -19.20 -6.35 -6.53
CA ALA A 979 -19.09 -6.21 -5.08
C ALA A 979 -20.38 -5.60 -4.49
N LEU A 980 -20.80 -6.11 -3.33
CA LEU A 980 -22.10 -5.78 -2.73
C LEU A 980 -22.02 -4.86 -1.51
N SER A 981 -20.87 -4.80 -0.83
CA SER A 981 -20.70 -3.93 0.34
C SER A 981 -20.14 -2.57 -0.06
N HIS A 982 -20.63 -1.51 0.58
CA HIS A 982 -20.03 -0.18 0.51
C HIS A 982 -18.55 -0.14 0.99
N SER A 983 -18.13 -1.09 1.83
CA SER A 983 -16.74 -1.26 2.28
C SER A 983 -15.86 -2.10 1.33
N THR A 984 -16.43 -2.67 0.27
CA THR A 984 -15.71 -3.53 -0.69
C THR A 984 -15.40 -2.79 -1.98
N LYS A 985 -14.12 -2.70 -2.34
CA LYS A 985 -13.64 -2.12 -3.60
C LYS A 985 -13.04 -3.20 -4.51
N CYS A 986 -12.94 -2.87 -5.80
CA CYS A 986 -12.36 -3.74 -6.82
C CYS A 986 -11.13 -3.09 -7.46
N PHE A 987 -10.23 -3.90 -8.01
CA PHE A 987 -9.19 -3.44 -8.93
C PHE A 987 -8.91 -4.48 -10.03
N ILE A 988 -8.47 -3.97 -11.18
CA ILE A 988 -7.95 -4.73 -12.31
C ILE A 988 -6.43 -4.61 -12.30
N TYR A 989 -5.70 -5.70 -12.53
CA TYR A 989 -4.25 -5.69 -12.73
C TYR A 989 -3.87 -6.56 -13.93
N GLU A 990 -3.30 -5.94 -14.97
CA GLU A 990 -2.78 -6.67 -16.13
C GLU A 990 -1.33 -7.06 -15.91
N TRP A 991 -1.08 -8.37 -15.89
CA TRP A 991 0.24 -8.96 -15.71
C TRP A 991 0.91 -9.17 -17.07
N PRO A 992 2.08 -8.53 -17.33
CA PRO A 992 2.84 -8.74 -18.56
C PRO A 992 3.01 -10.23 -18.88
N LYS A 993 2.68 -10.60 -20.12
CA LYS A 993 2.77 -11.98 -20.67
C LYS A 993 1.90 -13.06 -19.99
N LYS A 994 1.46 -12.89 -18.73
CA LYS A 994 0.74 -13.91 -17.94
C LYS A 994 -0.77 -13.87 -18.13
N GLY A 995 -1.42 -12.72 -17.92
CA GLY A 995 -2.88 -12.65 -17.81
C GLY A 995 -3.39 -11.41 -17.10
N ILE A 996 -4.62 -11.47 -16.58
CA ILE A 996 -5.30 -10.39 -15.88
C ILE A 996 -5.80 -10.91 -14.55
N GLN A 997 -5.51 -10.17 -13.48
CA GLN A 997 -6.07 -10.37 -12.15
C GLN A 997 -7.21 -9.36 -11.93
N ILE A 998 -8.32 -9.83 -11.38
CA ILE A 998 -9.32 -8.98 -10.72
C ILE A 998 -9.19 -9.25 -9.22
N GLY A 999 -8.97 -8.22 -8.41
CA GLY A 999 -8.94 -8.35 -6.96
C GLY A 999 -10.07 -7.56 -6.32
N ILE A 1000 -10.69 -8.15 -5.30
CA ILE A 1000 -11.83 -7.60 -4.56
C ILE A 1000 -11.39 -7.54 -3.10
N TYR A 1001 -11.43 -6.37 -2.46
CA TYR A 1001 -10.89 -6.18 -1.12
C TYR A 1001 -11.82 -5.38 -0.23
N GLY A 1002 -11.85 -5.71 1.07
CA GLY A 1002 -12.66 -5.02 2.08
C GLY A 1002 -11.79 -4.23 3.04
N ASN A 1003 -12.04 -2.93 3.20
CA ASN A 1003 -11.25 -2.07 4.07
C ASN A 1003 -11.83 -2.01 5.50
N GLN A 1004 -11.16 -2.63 6.48
CA GLN A 1004 -11.62 -2.62 7.88
C GLN A 1004 -11.45 -1.27 8.57
N ASN A 1005 -10.53 -0.42 8.11
CA ASN A 1005 -10.24 0.84 8.80
C ASN A 1005 -11.31 1.91 8.55
N GLU A 1006 -12.15 1.76 7.53
CA GLU A 1006 -13.29 2.65 7.27
C GLU A 1006 -14.59 2.12 7.92
N PHE A 1007 -14.76 0.80 8.04
CA PHE A 1007 -15.96 0.17 8.61
C PHE A 1007 -15.66 -1.18 9.31
N ASN A 1008 -16.29 -1.42 10.46
CA ASN A 1008 -16.10 -2.60 11.33
C ASN A 1008 -16.45 -3.99 10.70
N ASP A 1009 -16.78 -4.07 9.41
CA ASP A 1009 -17.11 -5.32 8.71
C ASP A 1009 -16.10 -5.59 7.58
N GLY A 1010 -15.07 -6.36 7.92
CA GLY A 1010 -14.02 -6.85 7.01
C GLY A 1010 -14.41 -8.05 6.15
N ASP A 1011 -15.70 -8.36 6.09
CA ASP A 1011 -16.30 -9.35 5.21
C ASP A 1011 -16.32 -8.84 3.76
N ILE A 1012 -15.78 -9.60 2.82
CA ILE A 1012 -15.96 -9.32 1.39
C ILE A 1012 -17.21 -10.06 0.90
N ARG A 1013 -18.11 -9.36 0.20
CA ARG A 1013 -19.26 -9.99 -0.49
C ARG A 1013 -19.38 -9.50 -1.92
N PHE A 1014 -19.48 -10.43 -2.88
CA PHE A 1014 -19.63 -10.13 -4.30
C PHE A 1014 -20.40 -11.22 -5.05
N ASN A 1015 -21.00 -10.86 -6.18
CA ASN A 1015 -21.63 -11.77 -7.13
C ASN A 1015 -20.72 -11.95 -8.35
N ILE A 1016 -20.66 -13.16 -8.89
CA ILE A 1016 -20.23 -13.43 -10.26
C ILE A 1016 -21.46 -13.86 -11.05
N ALA A 1017 -21.71 -13.24 -12.19
CA ALA A 1017 -22.80 -13.61 -13.09
C ALA A 1017 -22.32 -13.80 -14.54
N VAL A 1018 -23.02 -14.66 -15.29
CA VAL A 1018 -22.60 -15.05 -16.64
C VAL A 1018 -23.75 -14.88 -17.63
N GLY A 1019 -23.47 -14.22 -18.75
CA GLY A 1019 -24.41 -14.00 -19.84
C GLY A 1019 -23.80 -14.27 -21.21
N GLU A 1020 -24.65 -14.42 -22.22
CA GLU A 1020 -24.23 -14.53 -23.63
C GLU A 1020 -24.15 -13.14 -24.31
N THR A 1021 -24.77 -12.13 -23.72
CA THR A 1021 -24.56 -10.71 -24.04
C THR A 1021 -24.08 -9.90 -22.82
N LEU A 1022 -23.55 -8.70 -23.07
CA LEU A 1022 -23.20 -7.72 -22.03
C LEU A 1022 -24.40 -7.40 -21.13
N LEU A 1023 -25.57 -7.19 -21.74
CA LEU A 1023 -26.82 -6.87 -21.06
C LEU A 1023 -27.31 -8.02 -20.17
N ASP A 1024 -27.18 -9.28 -20.61
CA ASP A 1024 -27.56 -10.44 -19.81
C ASP A 1024 -26.66 -10.55 -18.56
N SER A 1025 -25.35 -10.43 -18.74
CA SER A 1025 -24.37 -10.55 -17.66
C SER A 1025 -24.53 -9.43 -16.62
N GLU A 1026 -24.79 -8.21 -17.09
CA GLU A 1026 -25.16 -7.06 -16.26
C GLU A 1026 -26.49 -7.26 -15.54
N TYR A 1027 -27.51 -7.76 -16.24
CA TYR A 1027 -28.83 -8.06 -15.66
C TYR A 1027 -28.70 -9.09 -14.53
N PHE A 1028 -28.04 -10.22 -14.79
CA PHE A 1028 -27.89 -11.31 -13.83
C PHE A 1028 -27.10 -10.92 -12.57
N SER A 1029 -26.09 -10.04 -12.67
CA SER A 1029 -25.29 -9.66 -11.49
C SER A 1029 -26.07 -8.85 -10.45
N GLN A 1030 -27.08 -8.08 -10.87
CA GLN A 1030 -27.93 -7.28 -10.00
C GLN A 1030 -28.95 -8.11 -9.19
N ILE A 1031 -29.37 -9.28 -9.69
CA ILE A 1031 -30.47 -10.08 -9.09
C ILE A 1031 -30.22 -10.44 -7.62
N LEU A 1032 -28.96 -10.60 -7.22
CA LEU A 1032 -28.56 -10.95 -5.85
C LEU A 1032 -28.11 -9.75 -4.98
N LEU A 1033 -28.18 -8.51 -5.48
CA LEU A 1033 -28.07 -7.30 -4.66
C LEU A 1033 -29.38 -7.03 -3.93
N GLU A 1034 -30.47 -6.97 -4.70
CA GLU A 1034 -31.77 -6.49 -4.23
C GLU A 1034 -32.40 -7.44 -3.19
N GLY A 1035 -32.15 -8.74 -3.29
CA GLY A 1035 -32.59 -9.74 -2.31
C GLY A 1035 -31.76 -9.84 -1.03
N ASN A 1036 -30.72 -9.02 -0.84
CA ASN A 1036 -29.78 -9.08 0.29
C ASN A 1036 -29.77 -7.81 1.18
N MET A 1037 -30.59 -6.81 0.86
CA MET A 1037 -30.75 -5.56 1.62
C MET A 1037 -31.87 -5.67 2.68
N THR A 1038 -31.95 -6.82 3.37
CA THR A 1038 -32.86 -7.12 4.51
C THR A 1038 -32.04 -7.58 5.69
#